data_AF-A0A2V1B2K2-F1
#
_entry.id   AF-A0A2V1B2K2-F1
#
_cell.length_a   1.000
_cell.length_b   1.000
_cell.length_c   1.000
_cell.angle_alpha   90.00
_cell.angle_beta   90.00
_cell.angle_gamma   90.00
#
_symmetry.space_group_name_H-M   'P 1'
#
loop_
_entity.id
_entity.type
_entity.pdbx_description
1 polymer ?
#
loop_
_entity_poly.entity_id
_entity_poly.type
_entity_poly.pdbx_seq_one_letter_code
_entity_poly.pdbx_strand_id
1 'polypeptide(L)'
;MSAILKQRVRYAPYLKKLRKAEECIDLFKHGQYLGWSGFTGVGAPKVIPAALVDHVEKNSLQGKLAFNLFVGASAGPEESRWADNSMILRRSPHQVGKPIAQAINDGRTKFFDKHLSMFPQDLTYGFYTKEKSNDLLDYTIIEATAIKEDGSIVPGPAVGASPEMLSVSDKIIIEVNTKTPSFEGIHDIDLPVNPPFRTPYPHVTADYRVGRTSIPIDPSKVAAIVESETRDKVPPNTPSDASSQQIGSHLIEFFEHEVKMGRLPKNLLPLQSGIGNIANAVVEGLAESEFKNLTVWTEVLQDSFLDFFASGSLDFATATSIRLTEAGFDRFDKHWEEFSRKLCLRSQVVSNSPEIIRRLGVIAMNTPVEVDMYAHANSTNVMGSRMLNGLGGSADFLRNAKLSIMHTPSARPSKVDPTGVSCIVPFATHVDQTEHDLDVIVTEQGLADLRGMCPRERAVEIIEKCAHPDYRDQLRDYFDRACHYAKRSKCMHEPHMLQNAFKMHLNLQNNASRINFDPYKVLGVDKGASSSDIKKAYYQLVKKFHPDVNKEKDSEKRFHKIQESYELLSDKDKRSQYDQYGAAGFDGNGNANPFGGNPFSSHSGNPFGGAQGNPFGGMGFDFEDLFKQAFTGGGNSRKSGGAGQSPFVTRHVGDNIEVLKTISFRDAVFGTKIDLNYKAVDSCGTCSGSGLKKGKKKSTCPSCHGTGQNTHVIGGFHMASTCSTCAGSGVVINKADECSSCHGTGVNEVPKARSVELPCGISDGTRLRIPGGGDAPFTPKDPYNQTVHGDLIVRVHVKKDPLFTREDSRIIINHDIPMTTAALGGEIIVPTIDGERIKLKVRPGVQSGRKLTVPHKGIPINRNIDNRGDMIISLNVKTPIPKTALQTALLEALADSFNEQTAKKSEAPKEESEGMGNSAKDEDHHPTKLESIKNILGKFFKFKDEKS
;
A
#
# COMPACT_ATOMS: atom_id res chain seq x y z
N MET A 1 19.69 -3.72 -44.06
CA MET A 1 18.58 -4.63 -44.39
C MET A 1 19.15 -5.97 -44.76
N SER A 2 19.06 -6.93 -43.84
CA SER A 2 19.41 -8.31 -44.13
C SER A 2 18.45 -8.96 -45.15
N ALA A 3 18.84 -10.10 -45.70
CA ALA A 3 17.96 -10.93 -46.53
C ALA A 3 16.75 -11.45 -45.71
N ILE A 4 16.98 -11.79 -44.44
CA ILE A 4 15.94 -12.28 -43.52
C ILE A 4 14.90 -11.19 -43.28
N LEU A 5 15.31 -9.93 -43.09
CA LEU A 5 14.36 -8.83 -42.92
C LEU A 5 13.42 -8.67 -44.13
N LYS A 6 13.96 -8.74 -45.35
CA LYS A 6 13.13 -8.70 -46.58
C LYS A 6 12.11 -9.84 -46.63
N GLN A 7 12.48 -11.01 -46.12
CA GLN A 7 11.58 -12.16 -46.04
C GLN A 7 10.52 -11.98 -44.95
N ARG A 8 10.88 -11.39 -43.81
CA ARG A 8 9.96 -11.13 -42.68
C ARG A 8 8.98 -10.01 -42.94
N VAL A 9 9.35 -8.99 -43.73
CA VAL A 9 8.48 -7.84 -44.05
C VAL A 9 7.78 -8.05 -45.38
N ARG A 10 6.61 -8.72 -45.35
CA ARG A 10 5.88 -9.11 -46.56
C ARG A 10 4.97 -8.01 -47.12
N TYR A 11 4.67 -6.98 -46.33
CA TYR A 11 4.03 -5.76 -46.81
C TYR A 11 5.05 -4.78 -47.42
N ALA A 12 5.23 -4.85 -48.74
CA ALA A 12 6.26 -4.11 -49.48
C ALA A 12 6.35 -2.59 -49.16
N PRO A 13 5.24 -1.84 -48.95
CA PRO A 13 5.33 -0.41 -48.62
C PRO A 13 6.11 -0.10 -47.34
N TYR A 14 6.15 -1.01 -46.36
CA TYR A 14 6.90 -0.80 -45.11
C TYR A 14 8.42 -0.81 -45.31
N LEU A 15 8.94 -1.46 -46.35
CA LEU A 15 10.37 -1.43 -46.67
C LEU A 15 10.86 -0.01 -47.01
N LYS A 16 9.97 0.89 -47.44
CA LYS A 16 10.27 2.31 -47.67
C LYS A 16 10.37 3.12 -46.37
N LYS A 17 9.90 2.57 -45.25
CA LYS A 17 9.93 3.17 -43.91
C LYS A 17 11.06 2.58 -43.04
N LEU A 18 11.97 1.81 -43.63
CA LEU A 18 13.10 1.24 -42.93
C LEU A 18 14.03 2.36 -42.43
N ARG A 19 14.39 2.30 -41.14
CA ARG A 19 15.32 3.20 -40.48
C ARG A 19 16.29 2.41 -39.60
N LYS A 20 17.45 2.98 -39.33
CA LYS A 20 18.27 2.57 -38.19
C LYS A 20 17.68 3.09 -36.88
N ALA A 21 18.06 2.49 -35.76
CA ALA A 21 17.51 2.88 -34.47
C ALA A 21 17.84 4.34 -34.11
N GLU A 22 19.06 4.78 -34.43
CA GLU A 22 19.55 6.14 -34.16
C GLU A 22 18.83 7.19 -35.02
N GLU A 23 18.34 6.80 -36.20
CA GLU A 23 17.56 7.66 -37.11
C GLU A 23 16.12 7.86 -36.65
N CYS A 24 15.72 7.24 -35.54
CA CYS A 24 14.39 7.41 -34.93
C CYS A 24 14.42 8.32 -33.71
N ILE A 25 15.59 8.76 -33.23
CA ILE A 25 15.73 9.56 -32.00
C ILE A 25 14.93 10.89 -32.09
N ASP A 26 14.87 11.51 -33.27
CA ASP A 26 14.17 12.77 -33.53
C ASP A 26 12.64 12.69 -33.36
N LEU A 27 12.09 11.48 -33.39
CA LEU A 27 10.67 11.21 -33.16
C LEU A 27 10.27 11.40 -31.69
N PHE A 28 11.24 11.27 -30.78
CA PHE A 28 11.00 11.22 -29.33
C PHE A 28 11.24 12.57 -28.66
N LYS A 29 10.24 13.01 -27.91
CA LYS A 29 10.23 14.28 -27.18
C LYS A 29 9.86 14.02 -25.72
N HIS A 30 10.44 14.81 -24.82
CA HIS A 30 10.15 14.73 -23.39
C HIS A 30 8.65 14.82 -23.11
N GLY A 31 8.15 14.00 -22.18
CA GLY A 31 6.77 13.99 -21.73
C GLY A 31 5.82 13.13 -22.58
N GLN A 32 6.27 12.55 -23.70
CA GLN A 32 5.44 11.67 -24.53
C GLN A 32 4.99 10.41 -23.79
N TYR A 33 3.85 9.89 -24.24
CA TYR A 33 3.18 8.69 -23.76
C TYR A 33 3.52 7.55 -24.71
N LEU A 34 4.30 6.58 -24.20
CA LEU A 34 4.86 5.49 -24.98
C LEU A 34 4.25 4.16 -24.53
N GLY A 35 3.84 3.35 -25.50
CA GLY A 35 3.52 1.93 -25.30
C GLY A 35 4.67 1.05 -25.76
N TRP A 36 5.08 0.07 -24.97
CA TRP A 36 6.01 -0.98 -25.40
C TRP A 36 5.31 -2.34 -25.39
N SER A 37 5.54 -3.13 -26.44
CA SER A 37 5.36 -4.57 -26.29
C SER A 37 6.31 -5.09 -25.20
N GLY A 38 5.99 -6.25 -24.64
CA GLY A 38 6.82 -6.85 -23.60
C GLY A 38 6.01 -7.42 -22.46
N PHE A 39 6.38 -8.62 -22.07
CA PHE A 39 5.74 -9.31 -20.97
C PHE A 39 6.73 -10.27 -20.31
N THR A 40 6.98 -10.09 -19.02
CA THR A 40 7.95 -10.89 -18.25
C THR A 40 9.35 -10.95 -18.84
N GLY A 41 9.82 -9.83 -19.38
CA GLY A 41 11.20 -9.69 -19.88
C GLY A 41 11.44 -10.23 -21.29
N VAL A 42 10.38 -10.62 -22.02
CA VAL A 42 10.48 -11.10 -23.41
C VAL A 42 9.52 -10.34 -24.32
N GLY A 43 9.79 -10.32 -25.62
CA GLY A 43 8.92 -9.66 -26.61
C GLY A 43 8.92 -8.13 -26.54
N ALA A 44 9.88 -7.54 -25.81
CA ALA A 44 10.02 -6.09 -25.67
C ALA A 44 10.92 -5.49 -26.76
N PRO A 45 10.72 -4.22 -27.17
CA PRO A 45 11.65 -3.53 -28.05
C PRO A 45 13.03 -3.40 -27.38
N LYS A 46 14.09 -3.43 -28.20
CA LYS A 46 15.47 -3.55 -27.74
C LYS A 46 16.33 -2.43 -28.29
N VAL A 47 16.35 -2.26 -29.61
CA VAL A 47 17.33 -1.38 -30.27
C VAL A 47 16.92 0.09 -30.22
N ILE A 48 15.63 0.42 -30.29
CA ILE A 48 15.16 1.81 -30.09
C ILE A 48 15.38 2.23 -28.63
N PRO A 49 14.95 1.46 -27.60
CA PRO A 49 15.24 1.80 -26.23
C PRO A 49 16.73 1.98 -25.96
N ALA A 50 17.58 1.09 -26.49
CA ALA A 50 19.04 1.20 -26.36
C ALA A 50 19.58 2.49 -27.00
N ALA A 51 19.20 2.80 -28.24
CA ALA A 51 19.64 4.00 -28.94
C ALA A 51 19.21 5.29 -28.22
N LEU A 52 18.00 5.32 -27.63
CA LEU A 52 17.50 6.46 -26.86
C LEU A 52 18.30 6.69 -25.58
N VAL A 53 18.60 5.64 -24.82
CA VAL A 53 19.40 5.81 -23.59
C VAL A 53 20.86 6.13 -23.90
N ASP A 54 21.43 5.56 -24.96
CA ASP A 54 22.77 5.95 -25.46
C ASP A 54 22.80 7.45 -25.82
N HIS A 55 21.73 7.95 -26.46
CA HIS A 55 21.60 9.37 -26.77
C HIS A 55 21.50 10.23 -25.50
N VAL A 56 20.74 9.79 -24.51
CA VAL A 56 20.62 10.49 -23.22
C VAL A 56 21.96 10.57 -22.49
N GLU A 57 22.69 9.46 -22.45
CA GLU A 57 24.01 9.38 -21.82
C GLU A 57 25.04 10.26 -22.53
N LYS A 58 25.11 10.17 -23.87
CA LYS A 58 26.06 10.93 -24.68
C LYS A 58 25.85 12.44 -24.60
N ASN A 59 24.60 12.88 -24.43
CA ASN A 59 24.23 14.31 -24.46
C ASN A 59 23.86 14.86 -23.07
N SER A 60 24.06 14.10 -22.00
CA SER A 60 23.76 14.50 -20.63
C SER A 60 22.30 14.98 -20.43
N LEU A 61 21.35 14.19 -20.93
CA LEU A 61 19.91 14.48 -20.93
C LEU A 61 19.12 13.73 -19.84
N GLN A 62 19.79 13.17 -18.83
CA GLN A 62 19.13 12.46 -17.73
C GLN A 62 18.09 13.34 -17.06
N GLY A 63 16.86 12.84 -16.92
CA GLY A 63 15.71 13.60 -16.43
C GLY A 63 15.16 14.68 -17.38
N LYS A 64 15.88 15.02 -18.46
CA LYS A 64 15.45 16.01 -19.48
C LYS A 64 14.75 15.37 -20.67
N LEU A 65 15.08 14.13 -21.01
CA LEU A 65 14.36 13.33 -22.00
C LEU A 65 13.79 12.10 -21.31
N ALA A 66 12.51 12.19 -20.95
CA ALA A 66 11.82 11.18 -20.13
C ALA A 66 10.36 11.03 -20.57
N PHE A 67 9.76 9.87 -20.29
CA PHE A 67 8.51 9.43 -20.92
C PHE A 67 7.52 8.83 -19.91
N ASN A 68 6.23 8.90 -20.24
CA ASN A 68 5.20 8.10 -19.58
C ASN A 68 5.15 6.73 -20.28
N LEU A 69 5.61 5.68 -19.61
CA LEU A 69 5.84 4.36 -20.20
C LEU A 69 4.77 3.34 -19.76
N PHE A 70 4.13 2.73 -20.74
CA PHE A 70 3.12 1.69 -20.59
C PHE A 70 3.62 0.41 -21.25
N VAL A 71 3.60 -0.70 -20.52
CA VAL A 71 4.09 -2.00 -20.99
C VAL A 71 3.03 -3.05 -20.64
N GLY A 72 2.99 -4.20 -21.32
CA GLY A 72 2.06 -5.28 -20.93
C GLY A 72 2.23 -5.72 -19.48
N ALA A 73 3.46 -6.08 -19.11
CA ALA A 73 3.91 -6.28 -17.73
C ALA A 73 5.34 -5.74 -17.57
N SER A 74 6.32 -6.57 -17.20
CA SER A 74 7.74 -6.19 -17.21
C SER A 74 8.40 -6.34 -18.59
N ALA A 75 9.30 -5.42 -18.94
CA ALA A 75 10.11 -5.48 -20.15
C ALA A 75 11.53 -6.01 -19.87
N GLY A 76 12.41 -5.88 -20.86
CA GLY A 76 13.81 -6.32 -20.81
C GLY A 76 14.74 -5.38 -20.02
N PRO A 77 16.04 -5.71 -19.96
CA PRO A 77 17.06 -4.94 -19.21
C PRO A 77 17.20 -3.49 -19.67
N GLU A 78 16.79 -3.16 -20.89
CA GLU A 78 16.77 -1.81 -21.44
C GLU A 78 15.92 -0.87 -20.57
N GLU A 79 14.82 -1.37 -19.99
CA GLU A 79 13.94 -0.62 -19.09
C GLU A 79 14.67 -0.21 -17.80
N SER A 80 15.50 -1.11 -17.25
CA SER A 80 16.29 -0.80 -16.05
C SER A 80 17.31 0.30 -16.32
N ARG A 81 17.96 0.28 -17.49
CA ARG A 81 18.90 1.34 -17.89
C ARG A 81 18.21 2.69 -18.12
N TRP A 82 16.95 2.69 -18.59
CA TRP A 82 16.12 3.89 -18.65
C TRP A 82 15.83 4.46 -17.25
N ALA A 83 15.54 3.60 -16.26
CA ALA A 83 15.29 4.03 -14.89
C ALA A 83 16.54 4.64 -14.22
N ASP A 84 17.73 4.05 -14.42
CA ASP A 84 19.01 4.60 -13.94
C ASP A 84 19.29 6.00 -14.51
N ASN A 85 18.91 6.23 -15.77
CA ASN A 85 19.06 7.51 -16.44
C ASN A 85 17.88 8.47 -16.25
N SER A 86 16.96 8.17 -15.31
CA SER A 86 15.78 9.00 -15.01
C SER A 86 14.92 9.32 -16.25
N MET A 87 14.76 8.34 -17.14
CA MET A 87 13.99 8.48 -18.39
C MET A 87 12.51 8.07 -18.24
N ILE A 88 12.08 7.64 -17.05
CA ILE A 88 10.73 7.13 -16.81
C ILE A 88 9.98 8.05 -15.83
N LEU A 89 9.04 8.84 -16.36
CA LEU A 89 8.18 9.74 -15.58
C LEU A 89 7.05 8.97 -14.88
N ARG A 90 6.42 8.06 -15.64
CA ARG A 90 5.34 7.19 -15.18
C ARG A 90 5.56 5.78 -15.71
N ARG A 91 5.25 4.76 -14.91
CA ARG A 91 5.32 3.36 -15.31
C ARG A 91 4.07 2.58 -14.86
N SER A 92 3.61 1.66 -15.69
CA SER A 92 2.49 0.77 -15.38
C SER A 92 2.44 -0.44 -16.33
N PRO A 93 1.85 -1.59 -15.95
CA PRO A 93 1.20 -1.94 -14.68
C PRO A 93 2.01 -2.86 -13.76
N HIS A 94 3.13 -3.36 -14.23
CA HIS A 94 3.99 -4.28 -13.48
C HIS A 94 5.42 -4.06 -13.96
N GLN A 95 6.39 -4.13 -13.05
CA GLN A 95 7.80 -3.98 -13.41
C GLN A 95 8.66 -5.01 -12.68
N VAL A 96 9.81 -5.32 -13.28
CA VAL A 96 10.84 -6.12 -12.64
C VAL A 96 12.18 -5.48 -12.97
N GLY A 97 12.91 -5.07 -11.94
CA GLY A 97 14.26 -4.54 -12.08
C GLY A 97 14.61 -3.66 -10.90
N LYS A 98 15.77 -3.91 -10.27
CA LYS A 98 16.23 -3.14 -9.10
C LYS A 98 16.23 -1.62 -9.38
N PRO A 99 16.77 -1.13 -10.52
CA PRO A 99 16.71 0.30 -10.86
C PRO A 99 15.30 0.90 -10.95
N ILE A 100 14.36 0.15 -11.51
CA ILE A 100 12.97 0.59 -11.71
C ILE A 100 12.26 0.65 -10.36
N ALA A 101 12.32 -0.42 -9.58
CA ALA A 101 11.75 -0.47 -8.24
C ALA A 101 12.35 0.62 -7.34
N GLN A 102 13.67 0.87 -7.44
CA GLN A 102 14.30 1.96 -6.70
C GLN A 102 13.75 3.33 -7.15
N ALA A 103 13.64 3.59 -8.45
CA ALA A 103 13.08 4.85 -8.95
C ALA A 103 11.63 5.08 -8.49
N ILE A 104 10.83 4.03 -8.38
CA ILE A 104 9.46 4.09 -7.87
C ILE A 104 9.46 4.41 -6.37
N ASN A 105 10.22 3.66 -5.59
CA ASN A 105 10.25 3.80 -4.13
C ASN A 105 10.93 5.10 -3.68
N ASP A 106 11.85 5.65 -4.47
CA ASP A 106 12.45 6.98 -4.27
C ASP A 106 11.48 8.12 -4.65
N GLY A 107 10.34 7.80 -5.28
CA GLY A 107 9.37 8.79 -5.79
C GLY A 107 9.79 9.49 -7.09
N ARG A 108 10.86 9.05 -7.76
CA ARG A 108 11.32 9.60 -9.05
C ARG A 108 10.41 9.20 -10.21
N THR A 109 9.81 8.02 -10.14
CA THR A 109 8.89 7.49 -11.15
C THR A 109 7.51 7.26 -10.54
N LYS A 110 6.48 7.85 -11.12
CA LYS A 110 5.09 7.57 -10.72
C LYS A 110 4.73 6.15 -11.16
N PHE A 111 4.31 5.30 -10.24
CA PHE A 111 3.88 3.94 -10.56
C PHE A 111 2.45 3.72 -10.11
N PHE A 112 1.71 3.01 -10.94
CA PHE A 112 0.48 2.36 -10.53
C PHE A 112 0.47 0.97 -11.13
N ASP A 113 0.27 -0.01 -10.27
CA ASP A 113 -0.06 -1.35 -10.68
C ASP A 113 -1.57 -1.52 -10.80
N LYS A 114 -1.94 -2.44 -11.67
CA LYS A 114 -3.33 -2.74 -12.01
C LYS A 114 -3.40 -4.21 -12.39
N HIS A 115 -4.53 -4.83 -12.10
CA HIS A 115 -4.94 -6.09 -12.71
C HIS A 115 -4.56 -6.14 -14.19
N LEU A 116 -3.79 -7.15 -14.60
CA LEU A 116 -3.26 -7.20 -15.97
C LEU A 116 -4.37 -7.38 -17.00
N SER A 117 -5.49 -7.98 -16.63
CA SER A 117 -6.68 -8.04 -17.47
C SER A 117 -7.31 -6.67 -17.74
N MET A 118 -7.25 -5.76 -16.75
CA MET A 118 -7.92 -4.46 -16.79
C MET A 118 -7.04 -3.35 -17.35
N PHE A 119 -5.73 -3.42 -17.12
CA PHE A 119 -4.80 -2.38 -17.56
C PHE A 119 -4.95 -2.01 -19.05
N PRO A 120 -4.94 -2.95 -20.00
CA PRO A 120 -5.07 -2.62 -21.43
C PRO A 120 -6.45 -2.05 -21.77
N GLN A 121 -7.49 -2.47 -21.04
CA GLN A 121 -8.84 -1.95 -21.24
C GLN A 121 -8.96 -0.49 -20.79
N ASP A 122 -8.47 -0.18 -19.58
CA ASP A 122 -8.45 1.18 -19.05
C ASP A 122 -7.65 2.14 -19.97
N LEU A 123 -6.61 1.61 -20.63
CA LEU A 123 -5.89 2.32 -21.68
C LEU A 123 -6.81 2.64 -22.87
N THR A 124 -7.58 1.66 -23.38
CA THR A 124 -8.54 1.88 -24.48
C THR A 124 -9.72 2.79 -24.12
N TYR A 125 -9.94 3.05 -22.83
CA TYR A 125 -10.93 4.00 -22.33
C TYR A 125 -10.37 5.42 -22.17
N GLY A 126 -9.08 5.64 -22.46
CA GLY A 126 -8.42 6.94 -22.33
C GLY A 126 -8.03 7.32 -20.90
N PHE A 127 -8.13 6.40 -19.93
CA PHE A 127 -7.90 6.75 -18.52
C PHE A 127 -6.45 7.12 -18.20
N TYR A 128 -5.51 6.63 -19.00
CA TYR A 128 -4.09 6.90 -18.82
C TYR A 128 -3.58 8.06 -19.68
N THR A 129 -4.46 8.65 -20.50
CA THR A 129 -4.20 9.81 -21.36
C THR A 129 -5.06 11.02 -20.98
N LYS A 130 -5.71 11.00 -19.80
CA LYS A 130 -6.59 12.09 -19.32
C LYS A 130 -5.95 13.49 -19.32
N GLU A 131 -4.63 13.55 -19.19
CA GLU A 131 -3.87 14.81 -19.17
C GLU A 131 -3.53 15.30 -20.60
N LYS A 132 -3.86 14.53 -21.65
CA LYS A 132 -3.66 14.88 -23.05
C LYS A 132 -4.94 15.45 -23.66
N SER A 133 -4.79 16.12 -24.81
CA SER A 133 -5.91 16.59 -25.63
C SER A 133 -6.61 15.49 -26.43
N ASN A 134 -6.06 14.27 -26.45
CA ASN A 134 -6.63 13.10 -27.10
C ASN A 134 -6.35 11.83 -26.29
N ASP A 135 -7.07 10.76 -26.59
CA ASP A 135 -6.97 9.48 -25.88
C ASP A 135 -5.90 8.55 -26.45
N LEU A 136 -4.92 9.08 -27.19
CA LEU A 136 -3.93 8.30 -27.91
C LEU A 136 -2.57 8.32 -27.20
N LEU A 137 -1.89 7.17 -27.22
CA LEU A 137 -0.45 7.11 -27.03
C LEU A 137 0.26 7.81 -28.21
N ASP A 138 1.35 8.53 -27.93
CA ASP A 138 2.11 9.21 -28.98
C ASP A 138 2.78 8.19 -29.89
N TYR A 139 3.39 7.17 -29.29
CA TYR A 139 4.00 6.06 -30.00
C TYR A 139 3.78 4.73 -29.28
N THR A 140 3.49 3.67 -30.03
CA THR A 140 3.78 2.30 -29.59
C THR A 140 5.01 1.77 -30.33
N ILE A 141 5.97 1.25 -29.56
CA ILE A 141 7.12 0.52 -30.07
C ILE A 141 6.85 -0.96 -29.81
N ILE A 142 6.81 -1.77 -30.87
CA ILE A 142 6.50 -3.19 -30.78
C ILE A 142 7.58 -4.02 -31.44
N GLU A 143 8.01 -5.08 -30.75
CA GLU A 143 8.78 -6.14 -31.36
C GLU A 143 7.87 -7.08 -32.16
N ALA A 144 8.31 -7.41 -33.38
CA ALA A 144 7.66 -8.33 -34.29
C ALA A 144 8.66 -9.39 -34.77
N THR A 145 8.17 -10.62 -34.99
CA THR A 145 8.98 -11.66 -35.66
C THR A 145 8.73 -11.70 -37.17
N ALA A 146 7.57 -11.22 -37.63
CA ALA A 146 7.22 -11.03 -39.03
C ALA A 146 6.13 -9.97 -39.22
N ILE A 147 5.97 -9.50 -40.46
CA ILE A 147 4.86 -8.66 -40.91
C ILE A 147 4.23 -9.36 -42.12
N LYS A 148 2.92 -9.58 -42.07
CA LYS A 148 2.16 -10.23 -43.15
C LYS A 148 1.98 -9.31 -44.36
N GLU A 149 1.44 -9.89 -45.43
CA GLU A 149 1.14 -9.26 -46.71
C GLU A 149 0.13 -8.12 -46.60
N ASP A 150 -0.73 -8.13 -45.58
CA ASP A 150 -1.71 -7.07 -45.28
C ASP A 150 -1.16 -5.97 -44.35
N GLY A 151 0.10 -6.08 -43.93
CA GLY A 151 0.74 -5.18 -42.98
C GLY A 151 0.48 -5.49 -41.51
N SER A 152 -0.25 -6.58 -41.19
CA SER A 152 -0.45 -7.04 -39.81
C SER A 152 0.83 -7.58 -39.19
N ILE A 153 0.96 -7.39 -37.87
CA ILE A 153 2.17 -7.69 -37.10
C ILE A 153 2.05 -9.10 -36.51
N VAL A 154 3.06 -9.93 -36.72
CA VAL A 154 3.22 -11.20 -35.98
C VAL A 154 4.09 -10.92 -34.74
N PRO A 155 3.54 -11.02 -33.52
CA PRO A 155 4.31 -10.81 -32.29
C PRO A 155 5.45 -11.82 -32.13
N GLY A 156 6.29 -11.61 -31.12
CA GLY A 156 7.29 -12.58 -30.70
C GLY A 156 6.78 -13.52 -29.61
N PRO A 157 7.62 -13.82 -28.60
CA PRO A 157 7.27 -14.74 -27.51
C PRO A 157 6.26 -14.16 -26.49
N ALA A 158 5.86 -12.90 -26.64
CA ALA A 158 4.84 -12.27 -25.81
C ALA A 158 3.83 -11.47 -26.66
N VAL A 159 2.56 -11.54 -26.25
CA VAL A 159 1.51 -10.67 -26.78
C VAL A 159 1.28 -9.49 -25.83
N GLY A 160 1.05 -9.78 -24.54
CA GLY A 160 0.78 -8.76 -23.53
C GLY A 160 -0.40 -7.85 -23.89
N ALA A 161 -0.22 -6.55 -23.71
CA ALA A 161 -1.19 -5.51 -24.02
C ALA A 161 -1.08 -4.96 -25.45
N SER A 162 -0.29 -5.61 -26.32
CA SER A 162 0.07 -5.07 -27.63
C SER A 162 -1.14 -4.77 -28.52
N PRO A 163 -2.18 -5.62 -28.63
CA PRO A 163 -3.36 -5.33 -29.44
C PRO A 163 -4.05 -4.03 -29.00
N GLU A 164 -4.22 -3.83 -27.71
CA GLU A 164 -4.85 -2.66 -27.13
C GLU A 164 -3.99 -1.41 -27.32
N MET A 165 -2.70 -1.46 -26.99
CA MET A 165 -1.77 -0.32 -27.17
C MET A 165 -1.71 0.15 -28.62
N LEU A 166 -1.66 -0.78 -29.58
CA LEU A 166 -1.64 -0.45 -31.01
C LEU A 166 -2.95 0.19 -31.47
N SER A 167 -4.09 -0.24 -30.91
CA SER A 167 -5.40 0.31 -31.26
C SER A 167 -5.56 1.79 -30.89
N VAL A 168 -4.92 2.22 -29.79
CA VAL A 168 -4.95 3.60 -29.29
C VAL A 168 -3.62 4.34 -29.43
N SER A 169 -2.86 4.02 -30.47
CA SER A 169 -1.64 4.77 -30.82
C SER A 169 -1.84 5.70 -32.01
N ASP A 170 -1.23 6.89 -31.94
CA ASP A 170 -1.12 7.81 -33.09
C ASP A 170 -0.08 7.29 -34.09
N LYS A 171 1.11 6.92 -33.61
CA LYS A 171 2.19 6.37 -34.42
C LYS A 171 2.69 5.02 -33.89
N ILE A 172 3.20 4.20 -34.82
CA ILE A 172 3.70 2.86 -34.51
C ILE A 172 5.12 2.73 -35.06
N ILE A 173 6.04 2.22 -34.24
CA ILE A 173 7.38 1.82 -34.66
C ILE A 173 7.49 0.30 -34.46
N ILE A 174 7.89 -0.40 -35.52
CA ILE A 174 7.97 -1.86 -35.50
C ILE A 174 9.44 -2.28 -35.54
N GLU A 175 9.93 -2.89 -34.46
CA GLU A 175 11.22 -3.57 -34.43
C GLU A 175 11.03 -5.01 -34.91
N VAL A 176 11.48 -5.31 -36.13
CA VAL A 176 11.44 -6.68 -36.66
C VAL A 176 12.70 -7.40 -36.23
N ASN A 177 12.55 -8.34 -35.29
CA ASN A 177 13.66 -9.12 -34.76
C ASN A 177 13.97 -10.31 -35.67
N THR A 178 15.06 -10.23 -36.42
CA THR A 178 15.48 -11.26 -37.38
C THR A 178 16.31 -12.37 -36.73
N LYS A 179 16.73 -12.19 -35.46
CA LYS A 179 17.44 -13.21 -34.68
C LYS A 179 16.49 -14.22 -34.04
N THR A 180 15.25 -13.82 -33.78
CA THR A 180 14.18 -14.70 -33.29
C THR A 180 13.45 -15.35 -34.48
N PRO A 181 13.16 -16.66 -34.46
CA PRO A 181 12.32 -17.29 -35.48
C PRO A 181 10.92 -16.66 -35.58
N SER A 182 10.18 -16.95 -36.66
CA SER A 182 8.79 -16.49 -36.77
C SER A 182 7.97 -17.18 -35.70
N PHE A 183 7.18 -16.42 -34.96
CA PHE A 183 6.13 -16.98 -34.11
C PHE A 183 4.78 -17.09 -34.84
N GLU A 184 4.79 -16.99 -36.18
CA GLU A 184 3.57 -16.98 -36.98
C GLU A 184 2.79 -18.28 -36.79
N GLY A 185 1.53 -18.17 -36.37
CA GLY A 185 0.61 -19.29 -36.18
C GLY A 185 0.36 -19.69 -34.72
N ILE A 186 1.24 -19.31 -33.78
CA ILE A 186 1.06 -19.70 -32.37
C ILE A 186 0.09 -18.78 -31.60
N HIS A 187 -0.07 -17.53 -32.06
CA HIS A 187 -0.91 -16.54 -31.39
C HIS A 187 -2.40 -16.71 -31.70
N ASP A 188 -3.24 -16.32 -30.76
CA ASP A 188 -4.69 -16.18 -30.89
C ASP A 188 -5.12 -14.81 -30.35
N ILE A 189 -5.32 -13.86 -31.27
CA ILE A 189 -5.47 -12.43 -30.99
C ILE A 189 -6.92 -12.01 -31.16
N ASP A 190 -7.55 -11.62 -30.05
CA ASP A 190 -8.79 -10.84 -30.02
C ASP A 190 -8.48 -9.35 -30.09
N LEU A 191 -9.33 -8.61 -30.80
CA LEU A 191 -9.22 -7.15 -30.87
C LEU A 191 -10.03 -6.49 -29.75
N PRO A 192 -9.58 -5.34 -29.24
CA PRO A 192 -10.31 -4.62 -28.22
C PRO A 192 -11.69 -4.18 -28.72
N VAL A 193 -12.72 -4.53 -27.95
CA VAL A 193 -14.08 -4.01 -28.10
C VAL A 193 -14.48 -3.36 -26.78
N ASN A 194 -14.75 -2.06 -26.84
CA ASN A 194 -15.14 -1.28 -25.68
C ASN A 194 -16.62 -1.51 -25.32
N PRO A 195 -16.98 -1.51 -24.03
CA PRO A 195 -18.37 -1.44 -23.59
C PRO A 195 -19.08 -0.23 -24.24
N PRO A 196 -20.39 -0.32 -24.53
CA PRO A 196 -21.29 -1.43 -24.18
C PRO A 196 -21.36 -2.56 -25.23
N PHE A 197 -20.50 -2.56 -26.26
CA PHE A 197 -20.61 -3.50 -27.41
C PHE A 197 -19.74 -4.75 -27.29
N ARG A 198 -19.05 -4.94 -26.17
CA ARG A 198 -18.22 -6.12 -25.95
C ARG A 198 -19.09 -7.37 -25.93
N THR A 199 -18.74 -8.34 -26.77
CA THR A 199 -19.39 -9.64 -26.81
C THR A 199 -18.78 -10.59 -25.78
N PRO A 200 -19.53 -11.60 -25.30
CA PRO A 200 -18.97 -12.67 -24.48
C PRO A 200 -17.81 -13.38 -25.18
N TYR A 201 -16.80 -13.78 -24.42
CA TYR A 201 -15.72 -14.60 -24.96
C TYR A 201 -16.21 -16.03 -25.18
N PRO A 202 -15.90 -16.71 -26.31
CA PRO A 202 -16.44 -18.04 -26.60
C PRO A 202 -15.61 -19.21 -26.05
N HIS A 203 -14.50 -18.96 -25.33
CA HIS A 203 -13.62 -20.04 -24.86
C HIS A 203 -14.31 -20.95 -23.85
N VAL A 204 -14.25 -22.25 -24.12
CA VAL A 204 -14.81 -23.33 -23.27
C VAL A 204 -13.78 -24.40 -22.91
N THR A 205 -12.62 -24.41 -23.58
CA THR A 205 -11.46 -25.28 -23.31
C THR A 205 -10.16 -24.46 -23.45
N ALA A 206 -9.05 -24.97 -22.91
CA ALA A 206 -7.77 -24.26 -22.93
C ALA A 206 -7.16 -24.09 -24.34
N ASP A 207 -7.51 -24.98 -25.26
CA ASP A 207 -7.04 -25.05 -26.65
C ASP A 207 -7.97 -24.35 -27.66
N TYR A 208 -9.11 -23.81 -27.20
CA TYR A 208 -10.10 -23.17 -28.08
C TYR A 208 -9.57 -21.87 -28.69
N ARG A 209 -9.47 -21.80 -30.03
CA ARG A 209 -8.99 -20.63 -30.78
C ARG A 209 -10.10 -19.95 -31.59
N VAL A 210 -10.16 -18.62 -31.54
CA VAL A 210 -11.18 -17.82 -32.28
C VAL A 210 -10.67 -16.52 -32.87
N GLY A 211 -9.51 -16.07 -32.42
CA GLY A 211 -8.88 -14.84 -32.83
C GLY A 211 -8.04 -15.00 -34.09
N ARG A 212 -7.11 -14.06 -34.26
CA ARG A 212 -6.20 -13.98 -35.40
C ARG A 212 -4.80 -14.41 -34.99
N THR A 213 -4.00 -14.87 -35.95
CA THR A 213 -2.59 -15.20 -35.70
C THR A 213 -1.64 -13.99 -35.82
N SER A 214 -2.18 -12.79 -36.02
CA SER A 214 -1.43 -11.54 -36.16
C SER A 214 -2.30 -10.35 -35.73
N ILE A 215 -1.67 -9.26 -35.32
CA ILE A 215 -2.32 -8.03 -34.89
C ILE A 215 -2.53 -7.12 -36.11
N PRO A 216 -3.77 -6.89 -36.59
CA PRO A 216 -4.05 -5.93 -37.64
C PRO A 216 -3.82 -4.50 -37.12
N ILE A 217 -3.25 -3.66 -37.97
CA ILE A 217 -3.03 -2.24 -37.69
C ILE A 217 -3.33 -1.42 -38.94
N ASP A 218 -3.57 -0.11 -38.78
CA ASP A 218 -3.60 0.82 -39.90
C ASP A 218 -2.17 1.09 -40.41
N PRO A 219 -1.82 0.70 -41.65
CA PRO A 219 -0.47 0.90 -42.19
C PRO A 219 -0.03 2.37 -42.30
N SER A 220 -0.99 3.31 -42.29
CA SER A 220 -0.71 4.75 -42.31
C SER A 220 -0.04 5.23 -41.02
N LYS A 221 -0.33 4.57 -39.90
CA LYS A 221 0.21 4.90 -38.57
C LYS A 221 1.67 4.48 -38.38
N VAL A 222 2.17 3.53 -39.17
CA VAL A 222 3.56 3.07 -39.06
C VAL A 222 4.52 4.20 -39.44
N ALA A 223 5.33 4.65 -38.49
CA ALA A 223 6.31 5.72 -38.67
C ALA A 223 7.67 5.17 -39.11
N ALA A 224 8.07 4.01 -38.59
CA ALA A 224 9.35 3.38 -38.91
C ALA A 224 9.30 1.86 -38.78
N ILE A 225 10.11 1.20 -39.60
CA ILE A 225 10.52 -0.21 -39.43
C ILE A 225 11.99 -0.22 -39.04
N VAL A 226 12.34 -1.00 -38.03
CA VAL A 226 13.72 -1.11 -37.55
C VAL A 226 14.08 -2.59 -37.46
N GLU A 227 15.26 -2.94 -37.95
CA GLU A 227 15.78 -4.30 -37.83
C GLU A 227 16.46 -4.48 -36.47
N SER A 228 16.11 -5.54 -35.73
CA SER A 228 16.78 -5.94 -34.49
C SER A 228 17.39 -7.33 -34.68
N GLU A 229 18.59 -7.53 -34.16
CA GLU A 229 19.29 -8.83 -34.17
C GLU A 229 19.61 -9.33 -32.74
N THR A 230 18.92 -8.76 -31.74
CA THR A 230 19.16 -9.05 -30.32
C THR A 230 18.08 -9.98 -29.77
N ARG A 231 18.46 -11.13 -29.19
CA ARG A 231 17.50 -12.02 -28.50
C ARG A 231 17.08 -11.44 -27.15
N ASP A 232 15.96 -11.93 -26.64
CA ASP A 232 15.56 -11.69 -25.26
C ASP A 232 16.62 -12.22 -24.29
N LYS A 233 16.87 -11.46 -23.21
CA LYS A 233 17.84 -11.82 -22.18
C LYS A 233 17.10 -12.29 -20.95
N VAL A 234 16.89 -13.60 -20.87
CA VAL A 234 16.24 -14.24 -19.73
C VAL A 234 17.30 -14.90 -18.88
N PRO A 235 17.42 -14.51 -17.60
CA PRO A 235 18.39 -15.13 -16.72
C PRO A 235 17.95 -16.55 -16.30
N PRO A 236 18.89 -17.40 -15.84
CA PRO A 236 18.60 -18.78 -15.45
C PRO A 236 17.49 -18.87 -14.42
N ASN A 237 16.68 -19.94 -14.50
CA ASN A 237 15.69 -20.22 -13.47
C ASN A 237 16.39 -20.65 -12.18
N THR A 238 15.82 -20.26 -11.05
CA THR A 238 16.25 -20.78 -9.76
C THR A 238 15.72 -22.21 -9.61
N PRO A 239 16.57 -23.21 -9.36
CA PRO A 239 16.13 -24.59 -9.16
C PRO A 239 15.25 -24.70 -7.91
N SER A 240 14.38 -25.71 -7.87
CA SER A 240 13.61 -26.02 -6.67
C SER A 240 14.54 -26.43 -5.53
N ASP A 241 14.34 -25.86 -4.35
CA ASP A 241 15.00 -26.27 -3.11
C ASP A 241 14.11 -27.24 -2.32
N ALA A 242 14.66 -27.86 -1.27
CA ALA A 242 13.93 -28.84 -0.47
C ALA A 242 12.62 -28.28 0.14
N SER A 243 12.62 -27.00 0.52
CA SER A 243 11.43 -26.33 1.05
C SER A 243 10.35 -26.18 -0.02
N SER A 244 10.75 -25.76 -1.22
CA SER A 244 9.88 -25.62 -2.39
C SER A 244 9.30 -26.97 -2.84
N GLN A 245 10.11 -28.03 -2.81
CA GLN A 245 9.68 -29.40 -3.11
C GLN A 245 8.68 -29.93 -2.08
N GLN A 246 8.87 -29.61 -0.80
CA GLN A 246 7.94 -29.96 0.26
C GLN A 246 6.59 -29.26 0.08
N ILE A 247 6.59 -27.98 -0.29
CA ILE A 247 5.38 -27.23 -0.65
C ILE A 247 4.67 -27.89 -1.85
N GLY A 248 5.43 -28.22 -2.90
CA GLY A 248 4.91 -28.96 -4.06
C GLY A 248 4.25 -30.27 -3.65
N SER A 249 4.90 -31.05 -2.79
CA SER A 249 4.41 -32.34 -2.30
C SER A 249 3.08 -32.21 -1.55
N HIS A 250 2.94 -31.21 -0.67
CA HIS A 250 1.67 -30.94 0.02
C HIS A 250 0.53 -30.59 -0.94
N LEU A 251 0.82 -29.85 -2.02
CA LEU A 251 -0.17 -29.53 -3.04
C LEU A 251 -0.59 -30.75 -3.85
N ILE A 252 0.36 -31.61 -4.24
CA ILE A 252 0.05 -32.87 -4.94
C ILE A 252 -0.83 -33.77 -4.06
N GLU A 253 -0.47 -33.96 -2.79
CA GLU A 253 -1.28 -34.75 -1.84
C GLU A 253 -2.70 -34.19 -1.69
N PHE A 254 -2.83 -32.86 -1.61
CA PHE A 254 -4.13 -32.19 -1.58
C PHE A 254 -4.94 -32.45 -2.85
N PHE A 255 -4.34 -32.32 -4.04
CA PHE A 255 -5.05 -32.60 -5.29
C PHE A 255 -5.46 -34.07 -5.41
N GLU A 256 -4.60 -35.01 -5.00
CA GLU A 256 -4.93 -36.43 -4.98
C GLU A 256 -6.12 -36.71 -4.07
N HIS A 257 -6.15 -36.06 -2.90
CA HIS A 257 -7.27 -36.12 -1.98
C HIS A 257 -8.56 -35.55 -2.61
N GLU A 258 -8.51 -34.39 -3.25
CA GLU A 258 -9.67 -33.78 -3.92
C GLU A 258 -10.22 -34.66 -5.04
N VAL A 259 -9.34 -35.31 -5.81
CA VAL A 259 -9.73 -36.28 -6.86
C VAL A 259 -10.36 -37.53 -6.25
N LYS A 260 -9.74 -38.08 -5.19
CA LYS A 260 -10.28 -39.25 -4.47
C LYS A 260 -11.67 -38.98 -3.90
N MET A 261 -11.93 -37.74 -3.46
CA MET A 261 -13.23 -37.32 -2.93
C MET A 261 -14.22 -36.89 -4.02
N GLY A 262 -13.84 -36.95 -5.31
CA GLY A 262 -14.70 -36.58 -6.44
C GLY A 262 -14.98 -35.08 -6.56
N ARG A 263 -14.17 -34.22 -5.91
CA ARG A 263 -14.29 -32.75 -5.97
C ARG A 263 -13.50 -32.15 -7.14
N LEU A 264 -12.45 -32.84 -7.58
CA LEU A 264 -11.72 -32.57 -8.81
C LEU A 264 -11.74 -33.81 -9.74
N PRO A 265 -11.69 -33.64 -11.06
CA PRO A 265 -11.55 -34.77 -11.97
C PRO A 265 -10.10 -35.28 -12.00
N LYS A 266 -9.87 -36.50 -12.53
CA LYS A 266 -8.54 -37.14 -12.58
C LYS A 266 -7.48 -36.36 -13.36
N ASN A 267 -7.91 -35.56 -14.32
CA ASN A 267 -7.04 -34.69 -15.11
C ASN A 267 -7.03 -33.25 -14.58
N LEU A 268 -7.44 -33.06 -13.32
CA LEU A 268 -7.59 -31.76 -12.67
C LEU A 268 -8.38 -30.76 -13.54
N LEU A 269 -8.17 -29.48 -13.30
CA LEU A 269 -8.71 -28.39 -14.13
C LEU A 269 -7.52 -27.58 -14.66
N PRO A 270 -7.74 -26.66 -15.63
CA PRO A 270 -6.65 -25.88 -16.18
C PRO A 270 -5.84 -25.18 -15.08
N LEU A 271 -4.53 -25.34 -15.13
CA LEU A 271 -3.63 -24.84 -14.09
C LEU A 271 -3.11 -23.45 -14.44
N GLN A 272 -3.08 -22.55 -13.46
CA GLN A 272 -2.29 -21.33 -13.48
C GLN A 272 -1.21 -21.42 -12.42
N SER A 273 0.04 -21.19 -12.84
CA SER A 273 1.19 -21.11 -11.94
C SER A 273 2.01 -19.88 -12.27
N GLY A 274 2.46 -19.18 -11.23
CA GLY A 274 3.37 -18.05 -11.36
C GLY A 274 4.79 -18.47 -11.75
N ILE A 275 5.75 -17.59 -11.46
CA ILE A 275 7.18 -17.78 -11.69
C ILE A 275 7.89 -17.95 -10.35
N GLY A 276 8.91 -18.81 -10.29
CA GLY A 276 9.84 -18.91 -9.15
C GLY A 276 10.14 -20.36 -8.76
N ASN A 277 11.00 -20.53 -7.75
CA ASN A 277 11.40 -21.84 -7.24
C ASN A 277 10.21 -22.71 -6.82
N ILE A 278 9.23 -22.16 -6.11
CA ILE A 278 8.04 -22.90 -5.67
C ILE A 278 7.15 -23.27 -6.86
N ALA A 279 6.91 -22.33 -7.78
CA ALA A 279 6.15 -22.61 -9.00
C ALA A 279 6.78 -23.72 -9.83
N ASN A 280 8.12 -23.72 -9.95
CA ASN A 280 8.87 -24.79 -10.62
C ASN A 280 8.71 -26.12 -9.88
N ALA A 281 8.83 -26.14 -8.55
CA ALA A 281 8.66 -27.34 -7.75
C ALA A 281 7.26 -27.96 -7.90
N VAL A 282 6.21 -27.13 -8.04
CA VAL A 282 4.85 -27.60 -8.30
C VAL A 282 4.75 -28.23 -9.69
N VAL A 283 5.32 -27.61 -10.73
CA VAL A 283 5.33 -28.15 -12.10
C VAL A 283 6.11 -29.47 -12.16
N GLU A 284 7.26 -29.55 -11.50
CA GLU A 284 8.06 -30.76 -11.36
C GLU A 284 7.25 -31.88 -10.67
N GLY A 285 6.63 -31.59 -9.52
CA GLY A 285 5.79 -32.55 -8.81
C GLY A 285 4.59 -33.03 -9.64
N LEU A 286 3.97 -32.16 -10.43
CA LEU A 286 2.89 -32.54 -11.35
C LEU A 286 3.39 -33.43 -12.49
N ALA A 287 4.58 -33.15 -13.03
CA ALA A 287 5.18 -33.96 -14.09
C ALA A 287 5.47 -35.40 -13.63
N GLU A 288 5.88 -35.56 -12.36
CA GLU A 288 6.17 -36.85 -11.72
C GLU A 288 4.94 -37.56 -11.15
N SER A 289 3.81 -36.86 -11.01
CA SER A 289 2.57 -37.41 -10.47
C SER A 289 1.82 -38.36 -11.42
N GLU A 290 0.79 -39.01 -10.88
CA GLU A 290 -0.15 -39.84 -11.64
C GLU A 290 -1.15 -39.02 -12.48
N PHE A 291 -1.19 -37.69 -12.32
CA PHE A 291 -2.08 -36.84 -13.11
C PHE A 291 -1.63 -36.79 -14.58
N LYS A 292 -2.58 -37.02 -15.51
CA LYS A 292 -2.37 -37.01 -16.95
C LYS A 292 -3.45 -36.18 -17.64
N ASN A 293 -3.22 -35.86 -18.91
CA ASN A 293 -4.12 -35.03 -19.73
C ASN A 293 -4.38 -33.66 -19.11
N LEU A 294 -3.33 -33.12 -18.47
CA LEU A 294 -3.37 -31.82 -17.84
C LEU A 294 -3.44 -30.73 -18.90
N THR A 295 -4.06 -29.63 -18.54
CA THR A 295 -4.07 -28.42 -19.36
C THR A 295 -3.66 -27.22 -18.51
N VAL A 296 -3.14 -26.20 -19.15
CA VAL A 296 -2.65 -24.99 -18.49
C VAL A 296 -3.33 -23.78 -19.10
N TRP A 297 -3.83 -22.90 -18.25
CA TRP A 297 -4.31 -21.57 -18.62
C TRP A 297 -3.63 -20.58 -17.68
N THR A 298 -2.49 -20.06 -18.11
CA THR A 298 -1.61 -19.25 -17.28
C THR A 298 -1.29 -17.91 -17.95
N GLU A 299 -0.51 -17.11 -17.24
CA GLU A 299 0.05 -15.88 -17.77
C GLU A 299 1.39 -16.15 -18.47
N VAL A 300 2.27 -16.93 -17.84
CA VAL A 300 3.65 -17.14 -18.28
C VAL A 300 4.01 -18.62 -18.30
N LEU A 301 4.74 -19.03 -19.34
CA LEU A 301 5.38 -20.33 -19.44
C LEU A 301 6.89 -20.19 -19.26
N GLN A 302 7.48 -21.07 -18.48
CA GLN A 302 8.92 -21.12 -18.18
C GLN A 302 9.55 -22.42 -18.67
N ASP A 303 10.86 -22.57 -18.55
CA ASP A 303 11.60 -23.76 -19.00
C ASP A 303 11.03 -25.06 -18.44
N SER A 304 10.56 -25.05 -17.18
CA SER A 304 9.92 -26.20 -16.53
C SER A 304 8.71 -26.75 -17.29
N PHE A 305 8.01 -25.93 -18.07
CA PHE A 305 6.90 -26.39 -18.91
C PHE A 305 7.37 -27.19 -20.13
N LEU A 306 8.59 -26.97 -20.63
CA LEU A 306 9.13 -27.78 -21.72
C LEU A 306 9.39 -29.21 -21.25
N ASP A 307 9.85 -29.38 -20.01
CA ASP A 307 9.98 -30.68 -19.35
C ASP A 307 8.63 -31.28 -19.03
N PHE A 308 7.67 -30.45 -18.61
CA PHE A 308 6.31 -30.91 -18.35
C PHE A 308 5.62 -31.46 -19.62
N PHE A 309 5.77 -30.82 -20.78
CA PHE A 309 5.33 -31.38 -22.06
C PHE A 309 6.06 -32.70 -22.38
N ALA A 310 7.38 -32.74 -22.17
CA ALA A 310 8.19 -33.92 -22.46
C ALA A 310 7.84 -35.12 -21.55
N SER A 311 7.32 -34.88 -20.35
CA SER A 311 6.82 -35.93 -19.44
C SER A 311 5.59 -36.68 -19.99
N GLY A 312 4.87 -36.09 -20.96
CA GLY A 312 3.61 -36.61 -21.48
C GLY A 312 2.39 -36.36 -20.58
N SER A 313 2.56 -35.67 -19.45
CA SER A 313 1.47 -35.34 -18.53
C SER A 313 0.65 -34.11 -18.98
N LEU A 314 1.26 -33.19 -19.73
CA LEU A 314 0.64 -31.94 -20.21
C LEU A 314 0.25 -32.02 -21.69
N ASP A 315 -1.04 -31.85 -21.98
CA ASP A 315 -1.58 -31.92 -23.35
C ASP A 315 -1.50 -30.56 -24.07
N PHE A 316 -1.84 -29.47 -23.36
CA PHE A 316 -1.93 -28.14 -23.96
C PHE A 316 -1.70 -27.02 -22.94
N ALA A 317 -1.07 -25.91 -23.34
CA ALA A 317 -0.99 -24.71 -22.53
C ALA A 317 -1.34 -23.41 -23.29
N THR A 318 -2.12 -22.57 -22.64
CA THR A 318 -2.37 -21.17 -23.03
C THR A 318 -1.59 -20.23 -22.12
N ALA A 319 -0.95 -19.21 -22.70
CA ALA A 319 -0.27 -18.15 -21.98
C ALA A 319 -0.38 -16.79 -22.69
N THR A 320 0.09 -15.70 -22.06
CA THR A 320 0.37 -14.43 -22.75
C THR A 320 1.84 -14.28 -23.14
N SER A 321 2.74 -15.00 -22.44
CA SER A 321 4.17 -14.94 -22.65
C SER A 321 4.88 -16.30 -22.47
N ILE A 322 5.90 -16.55 -23.28
CA ILE A 322 6.86 -17.66 -23.15
C ILE A 322 8.21 -17.08 -22.73
N ARG A 323 8.55 -17.22 -21.44
CA ARG A 323 9.78 -16.73 -20.83
C ARG A 323 10.75 -17.88 -20.63
N LEU A 324 11.62 -18.11 -21.61
CA LEU A 324 12.61 -19.20 -21.59
C LEU A 324 14.03 -18.66 -21.48
N THR A 325 14.92 -19.42 -20.83
CA THR A 325 16.37 -19.16 -20.93
C THR A 325 16.86 -19.30 -22.38
N GLU A 326 18.10 -18.89 -22.67
CA GLU A 326 18.68 -19.08 -24.01
C GLU A 326 18.66 -20.55 -24.44
N ALA A 327 19.04 -21.47 -23.55
CA ALA A 327 18.96 -22.91 -23.81
C ALA A 327 17.51 -23.40 -23.98
N GLY A 328 16.57 -22.83 -23.21
CA GLY A 328 15.14 -23.10 -23.34
C GLY A 328 14.61 -22.69 -24.71
N PHE A 329 14.95 -21.48 -25.18
CA PHE A 329 14.59 -21.02 -26.53
C PHE A 329 15.23 -21.87 -27.63
N ASP A 330 16.49 -22.27 -27.50
CA ASP A 330 17.13 -23.16 -28.48
C ASP A 330 16.42 -24.52 -28.57
N ARG A 331 16.01 -25.09 -27.43
CA ARG A 331 15.20 -26.31 -27.39
C ARG A 331 13.83 -26.09 -28.02
N PHE A 332 13.18 -24.98 -27.70
CA PHE A 332 11.86 -24.63 -28.22
C PHE A 332 11.90 -24.46 -29.75
N ASP A 333 12.86 -23.70 -30.26
CA ASP A 333 13.08 -23.46 -31.69
C ASP A 333 13.33 -24.78 -32.44
N LYS A 334 14.17 -25.68 -31.88
CA LYS A 334 14.47 -26.98 -32.47
C LYS A 334 13.24 -27.89 -32.57
N HIS A 335 12.26 -27.73 -31.68
CA HIS A 335 11.04 -28.53 -31.63
C HIS A 335 9.79 -27.69 -31.89
N TRP A 336 9.92 -26.63 -32.72
CA TRP A 336 8.85 -25.69 -33.01
C TRP A 336 7.55 -26.36 -33.46
N GLU A 337 7.61 -27.34 -34.37
CA GLU A 337 6.44 -28.07 -34.88
C GLU A 337 5.64 -28.77 -33.79
N GLU A 338 6.31 -29.28 -32.74
CA GLU A 338 5.64 -29.91 -31.61
C GLU A 338 5.01 -28.84 -30.71
N PHE A 339 5.82 -27.90 -30.25
CA PHE A 339 5.39 -26.93 -29.25
C PHE A 339 4.32 -25.97 -29.79
N SER A 340 4.45 -25.50 -31.04
CA SER A 340 3.46 -24.59 -31.66
C SER A 340 2.05 -25.19 -31.79
N ARG A 341 1.93 -26.52 -31.81
CA ARG A 341 0.63 -27.23 -31.82
C ARG A 341 0.03 -27.41 -30.43
N LYS A 342 0.87 -27.44 -29.39
CA LYS A 342 0.48 -27.64 -27.99
C LYS A 342 0.40 -26.33 -27.19
N LEU A 343 0.71 -25.19 -27.84
CA LEU A 343 0.81 -23.90 -27.18
C LEU A 343 0.03 -22.80 -27.91
N CYS A 344 -0.61 -21.94 -27.13
CA CYS A 344 -1.32 -20.76 -27.63
C CYS A 344 -0.91 -19.50 -26.85
N LEU A 345 -0.57 -18.44 -27.58
CA LEU A 345 -0.29 -17.13 -27.00
C LEU A 345 -1.45 -16.15 -27.23
N ARG A 346 -1.98 -15.55 -26.16
CA ARG A 346 -3.15 -14.66 -26.18
C ARG A 346 -2.81 -13.29 -25.63
N SER A 347 -3.63 -12.28 -25.91
CA SER A 347 -3.48 -10.99 -25.21
C SER A 347 -3.70 -11.16 -23.71
N GLN A 348 -3.06 -10.31 -22.91
CA GLN A 348 -3.21 -10.40 -21.45
C GLN A 348 -4.64 -10.12 -20.97
N VAL A 349 -5.46 -9.42 -21.77
CA VAL A 349 -6.90 -9.25 -21.49
C VAL A 349 -7.61 -10.60 -21.53
N VAL A 350 -7.28 -11.46 -22.49
CA VAL A 350 -7.90 -12.77 -22.67
C VAL A 350 -7.34 -13.80 -21.70
N SER A 351 -6.00 -13.92 -21.60
CA SER A 351 -5.38 -14.89 -20.69
C SER A 351 -5.77 -14.65 -19.23
N ASN A 352 -5.98 -13.39 -18.85
CA ASN A 352 -6.33 -13.01 -17.48
C ASN A 352 -7.82 -12.66 -17.32
N SER A 353 -8.68 -12.99 -18.29
CA SER A 353 -10.10 -12.63 -18.25
C SER A 353 -10.84 -13.32 -17.09
N PRO A 354 -11.47 -12.58 -16.16
CA PRO A 354 -12.29 -13.14 -15.09
C PRO A 354 -13.38 -14.11 -15.58
N GLU A 355 -14.02 -13.79 -16.72
CA GLU A 355 -15.06 -14.61 -17.33
C GLU A 355 -14.53 -16.00 -17.71
N ILE A 356 -13.36 -16.03 -18.35
CA ILE A 356 -12.77 -17.26 -18.87
C ILE A 356 -12.19 -18.09 -17.72
N ILE A 357 -11.44 -17.45 -16.81
CA ILE A 357 -10.85 -18.10 -15.63
C ILE A 357 -11.93 -18.84 -14.85
N ARG A 358 -13.05 -18.17 -14.59
CA ARG A 358 -14.18 -18.76 -13.86
C ARG A 358 -14.90 -19.85 -14.66
N ARG A 359 -15.09 -19.66 -15.96
CA ARG A 359 -15.75 -20.65 -16.82
C ARG A 359 -14.96 -21.94 -16.94
N LEU A 360 -13.65 -21.83 -17.12
CA LEU A 360 -12.75 -22.98 -17.21
C LEU A 360 -12.53 -23.66 -15.85
N GLY A 361 -12.83 -22.96 -14.75
CA GLY A 361 -12.60 -23.46 -13.40
C GLY A 361 -11.12 -23.59 -13.10
N VAL A 362 -10.31 -22.59 -13.46
CA VAL A 362 -8.85 -22.62 -13.28
C VAL A 362 -8.47 -22.90 -11.83
N ILE A 363 -7.38 -23.64 -11.61
CA ILE A 363 -6.72 -23.76 -10.30
C ILE A 363 -5.57 -22.74 -10.29
N ALA A 364 -5.66 -21.74 -9.42
CA ALA A 364 -4.72 -20.62 -9.37
C ALA A 364 -3.74 -20.78 -8.21
N MET A 365 -2.44 -20.69 -8.50
CA MET A 365 -1.35 -20.84 -7.54
C MET A 365 -0.38 -19.66 -7.63
N ASN A 366 -0.24 -18.91 -6.54
CA ASN A 366 0.53 -17.67 -6.50
C ASN A 366 1.37 -17.53 -5.23
N THR A 367 2.46 -16.75 -5.31
CA THR A 367 3.37 -16.50 -4.19
C THR A 367 3.17 -15.09 -3.62
N PRO A 368 2.76 -14.94 -2.35
CA PRO A 368 2.73 -13.66 -1.66
C PRO A 368 4.09 -13.28 -1.04
N VAL A 369 4.22 -12.01 -0.67
CA VAL A 369 5.25 -11.50 0.25
C VAL A 369 5.02 -12.07 1.65
N GLU A 370 3.79 -11.92 2.15
CA GLU A 370 3.30 -12.37 3.45
C GLU A 370 1.80 -12.65 3.37
N VAL A 371 1.33 -13.53 4.25
CA VAL A 371 -0.09 -13.83 4.48
C VAL A 371 -0.34 -13.66 5.97
N ASP A 372 -1.47 -13.07 6.34
CA ASP A 372 -1.84 -13.05 7.74
C ASP A 372 -2.63 -14.28 8.17
N MET A 373 -2.77 -14.45 9.48
CA MET A 373 -3.52 -15.57 10.05
C MET A 373 -5.00 -15.59 9.60
N TYR A 374 -5.57 -14.51 9.08
CA TYR A 374 -6.94 -14.50 8.57
C TYR A 374 -7.06 -14.78 7.08
N ALA A 375 -5.94 -15.03 6.41
CA ALA A 375 -5.82 -15.23 4.96
C ALA A 375 -6.02 -13.94 4.14
N HIS A 376 -5.66 -12.78 4.66
CA HIS A 376 -5.35 -11.64 3.79
C HIS A 376 -3.89 -11.72 3.35
N ALA A 377 -3.62 -11.40 2.10
CA ALA A 377 -2.29 -11.54 1.53
C ALA A 377 -1.77 -10.25 0.89
N ASN A 378 -0.47 -10.06 1.07
CA ASN A 378 0.32 -9.00 0.49
C ASN A 378 1.19 -9.60 -0.61
N SER A 379 1.01 -9.15 -1.85
CA SER A 379 1.80 -9.56 -3.00
C SER A 379 2.74 -8.46 -3.50
N THR A 380 2.65 -7.24 -2.95
CA THR A 380 3.24 -6.05 -3.57
C THR A 380 4.16 -5.24 -2.66
N ASN A 381 3.72 -4.90 -1.45
CA ASN A 381 4.30 -3.82 -0.67
C ASN A 381 4.99 -4.33 0.59
N VAL A 382 6.31 -4.46 0.54
CA VAL A 382 7.11 -4.81 1.73
C VAL A 382 6.97 -3.70 2.77
N MET A 383 6.67 -4.09 4.01
CA MET A 383 6.44 -3.16 5.13
C MET A 383 5.31 -2.15 4.87
N GLY A 384 4.37 -2.49 3.97
CA GLY A 384 3.17 -1.71 3.68
C GLY A 384 3.36 -0.54 2.70
N SER A 385 4.58 -0.23 2.27
CA SER A 385 4.83 0.93 1.40
C SER A 385 5.88 0.75 0.31
N ARG A 386 6.78 -0.23 0.45
CA ARG A 386 7.84 -0.45 -0.54
C ARG A 386 7.36 -1.41 -1.62
N MET A 387 7.03 -0.87 -2.79
CA MET A 387 6.66 -1.64 -3.97
C MET A 387 7.80 -2.57 -4.40
N LEU A 388 7.48 -3.85 -4.57
CA LEU A 388 8.39 -4.84 -5.16
C LEU A 388 8.32 -4.80 -6.70
N ASN A 389 7.21 -5.27 -7.26
CA ASN A 389 7.03 -5.48 -8.70
C ASN A 389 5.70 -4.92 -9.21
N GLY A 390 4.61 -5.24 -8.51
CA GLY A 390 3.21 -4.90 -8.83
C GLY A 390 2.32 -6.13 -8.68
N LEU A 391 1.00 -5.93 -8.57
CA LEU A 391 0.02 -6.98 -8.34
C LEU A 391 0.04 -8.11 -9.40
N GLY A 392 0.30 -7.73 -10.66
CA GLY A 392 0.27 -8.67 -11.79
C GLY A 392 -1.12 -9.28 -12.01
N GLY A 393 -1.16 -10.49 -12.57
CA GLY A 393 -2.39 -11.24 -12.78
C GLY A 393 -2.91 -11.99 -11.54
N SER A 394 -2.18 -11.96 -10.43
CA SER A 394 -2.51 -12.79 -9.25
C SER A 394 -3.97 -12.64 -8.81
N ALA A 395 -4.46 -11.41 -8.69
CA ALA A 395 -5.84 -11.14 -8.30
C ALA A 395 -6.87 -11.37 -9.43
N ASP A 396 -6.47 -11.34 -10.71
CA ASP A 396 -7.34 -11.78 -11.82
C ASP A 396 -7.66 -13.29 -11.67
N PHE A 397 -6.64 -14.08 -11.33
CA PHE A 397 -6.77 -15.53 -11.14
C PHE A 397 -7.44 -15.88 -9.81
N LEU A 398 -6.90 -15.45 -8.68
CA LEU A 398 -7.36 -15.85 -7.34
C LEU A 398 -8.83 -15.46 -7.05
N ARG A 399 -9.31 -14.34 -7.57
CA ARG A 399 -10.74 -13.97 -7.41
C ARG A 399 -11.69 -14.89 -8.18
N ASN A 400 -11.23 -15.46 -9.29
CA ASN A 400 -12.11 -16.07 -10.31
C ASN A 400 -11.87 -17.56 -10.50
N ALA A 401 -10.83 -18.11 -9.90
CA ALA A 401 -10.49 -19.53 -9.95
C ALA A 401 -11.54 -20.42 -9.27
N LYS A 402 -11.48 -21.71 -9.59
CA LYS A 402 -12.22 -22.76 -8.88
C LYS A 402 -11.58 -23.08 -7.53
N LEU A 403 -10.25 -22.99 -7.48
CA LEU A 403 -9.44 -23.12 -6.26
C LEU A 403 -8.36 -22.05 -6.29
N SER A 404 -8.31 -21.27 -5.21
CA SER A 404 -7.38 -20.15 -5.06
C SER A 404 -6.37 -20.44 -3.97
N ILE A 405 -5.11 -20.61 -4.40
CA ILE A 405 -4.05 -21.15 -3.57
C ILE A 405 -2.92 -20.11 -3.48
N MET A 406 -2.49 -19.85 -2.26
CA MET A 406 -1.24 -19.13 -2.01
C MET A 406 -0.20 -20.02 -1.38
N HIS A 407 1.00 -20.00 -1.96
CA HIS A 407 2.13 -20.79 -1.50
C HIS A 407 3.33 -19.91 -1.17
N THR A 408 3.94 -20.12 -0.01
CA THR A 408 5.11 -19.35 0.44
C THR A 408 5.95 -20.20 1.38
N PRO A 409 7.26 -19.96 1.52
CA PRO A 409 7.97 -20.45 2.69
C PRO A 409 7.31 -19.89 3.95
N SER A 410 7.32 -20.63 5.05
CA SER A 410 6.73 -20.18 6.32
C SER A 410 7.57 -19.07 6.99
N ALA A 411 8.86 -19.05 6.70
CA ALA A 411 9.80 -18.00 7.07
C ALA A 411 10.88 -17.82 5.97
N ARG A 412 11.43 -16.62 5.89
CA ARG A 412 12.52 -16.25 4.97
C ARG A 412 13.79 -15.98 5.75
N PRO A 413 14.83 -16.82 5.63
CA PRO A 413 16.12 -16.60 6.28
C PRO A 413 16.72 -15.24 5.95
N SER A 414 17.48 -14.68 6.88
CA SER A 414 18.36 -13.54 6.64
C SER A 414 19.82 -13.98 6.78
N LYS A 415 20.77 -13.11 6.45
CA LYS A 415 22.20 -13.44 6.61
C LYS A 415 22.64 -13.65 8.06
N VAL A 416 21.91 -13.06 9.00
CA VAL A 416 22.29 -13.02 10.43
C VAL A 416 21.34 -13.85 11.30
N ASP A 417 20.23 -14.31 10.72
CA ASP A 417 19.21 -15.11 11.39
C ASP A 417 18.76 -16.21 10.41
N PRO A 418 19.06 -17.49 10.69
CA PRO A 418 18.75 -18.61 9.81
C PRO A 418 17.25 -18.86 9.65
N THR A 419 16.41 -18.39 10.59
CA THR A 419 14.94 -18.41 10.45
C THR A 419 14.47 -17.11 9.76
N GLY A 420 15.02 -15.97 10.18
CA GLY A 420 14.85 -14.68 9.53
C GLY A 420 13.52 -13.99 9.81
N VAL A 421 12.62 -13.91 8.83
CA VAL A 421 11.35 -13.18 8.92
C VAL A 421 10.19 -14.13 8.63
N SER A 422 9.16 -14.11 9.48
CA SER A 422 7.93 -14.87 9.26
C SER A 422 7.19 -14.41 8.00
N CYS A 423 6.70 -15.35 7.20
CA CYS A 423 5.74 -15.07 6.13
C CYS A 423 4.29 -15.21 6.58
N ILE A 424 4.05 -15.80 7.75
CA ILE A 424 2.74 -15.82 8.41
C ILE A 424 2.74 -14.76 9.52
N VAL A 425 1.88 -13.76 9.41
CA VAL A 425 1.89 -12.58 10.31
C VAL A 425 0.55 -12.39 11.02
N PRO A 426 0.49 -11.60 12.12
CA PRO A 426 -0.79 -11.29 12.76
C PRO A 426 -1.77 -10.54 11.85
N PHE A 427 -1.26 -9.59 11.04
CA PHE A 427 -2.02 -8.84 10.06
C PHE A 427 -1.09 -8.37 8.94
N ALA A 428 -1.54 -8.46 7.69
CA ALA A 428 -0.72 -8.09 6.53
C ALA A 428 -0.53 -6.56 6.47
N THR A 429 0.69 -6.11 6.16
CA THR A 429 1.00 -4.66 6.10
C THR A 429 0.39 -3.96 4.89
N HIS A 430 0.03 -4.73 3.89
CA HIS A 430 -0.73 -4.33 2.71
C HIS A 430 -1.62 -5.50 2.31
N VAL A 431 -2.79 -5.24 1.72
CA VAL A 431 -3.73 -6.30 1.32
C VAL A 431 -4.01 -6.15 -0.17
N ASP A 432 -3.49 -7.09 -0.94
CA ASP A 432 -3.74 -7.25 -2.36
C ASP A 432 -4.90 -8.23 -2.60
N GLN A 433 -4.96 -9.29 -1.78
CA GLN A 433 -6.02 -10.28 -1.78
C GLN A 433 -6.62 -10.40 -0.39
N THR A 434 -7.94 -10.30 -0.31
CA THR A 434 -8.67 -10.50 0.96
C THR A 434 -8.88 -11.98 1.23
N GLU A 435 -9.28 -12.34 2.46
CA GLU A 435 -9.66 -13.72 2.81
C GLU A 435 -10.66 -14.38 1.85
N HIS A 436 -11.53 -13.57 1.25
CA HIS A 436 -12.56 -14.02 0.31
C HIS A 436 -11.99 -14.61 -0.99
N ASP A 437 -10.72 -14.31 -1.28
CA ASP A 437 -10.06 -14.67 -2.53
C ASP A 437 -9.20 -15.93 -2.37
N LEU A 438 -9.07 -16.45 -1.14
CA LEU A 438 -8.13 -17.51 -0.80
C LEU A 438 -8.87 -18.71 -0.19
N ASP A 439 -8.71 -19.86 -0.83
CA ASP A 439 -9.22 -21.15 -0.36
C ASP A 439 -8.16 -21.93 0.42
N VAL A 440 -6.89 -21.84 0.01
CA VAL A 440 -5.81 -22.66 0.54
C VAL A 440 -4.54 -21.84 0.74
N ILE A 441 -3.90 -22.01 1.90
CA ILE A 441 -2.54 -21.53 2.16
C ILE A 441 -1.63 -22.75 2.33
N VAL A 442 -0.44 -22.73 1.72
CA VAL A 442 0.53 -23.80 1.86
C VAL A 442 1.94 -23.26 2.11
N THR A 443 2.64 -23.90 3.03
CA THR A 443 4.06 -23.69 3.30
C THR A 443 4.76 -25.03 3.42
N GLU A 444 6.08 -25.03 3.61
CA GLU A 444 6.83 -26.27 3.82
C GLU A 444 6.50 -26.96 5.15
N GLN A 445 5.73 -26.29 6.03
CA GLN A 445 5.23 -26.85 7.29
C GLN A 445 3.95 -27.66 7.10
N GLY A 446 3.18 -27.36 6.04
CA GLY A 446 1.88 -27.97 5.78
C GLY A 446 0.93 -27.09 4.99
N LEU A 447 -0.30 -27.59 4.84
CA LEU A 447 -1.37 -26.98 4.05
C LEU A 447 -2.59 -26.71 4.94
N ALA A 448 -3.12 -25.50 4.87
CA ALA A 448 -4.35 -25.06 5.50
C ALA A 448 -5.46 -24.93 4.45
N ASP A 449 -6.49 -25.78 4.54
CA ASP A 449 -7.70 -25.69 3.71
C ASP A 449 -8.75 -24.84 4.45
N LEU A 450 -9.08 -23.68 3.89
CA LEU A 450 -9.88 -22.64 4.54
C LEU A 450 -11.33 -22.60 4.08
N ARG A 451 -11.71 -23.52 3.19
CA ARG A 451 -13.04 -23.51 2.56
C ARG A 451 -14.13 -23.69 3.60
N GLY A 452 -15.05 -22.73 3.67
CA GLY A 452 -16.19 -22.75 4.60
C GLY A 452 -15.86 -22.31 6.04
N MET A 453 -14.64 -21.84 6.30
CA MET A 453 -14.21 -21.39 7.63
C MET A 453 -14.48 -19.90 7.87
N CYS A 454 -14.90 -19.55 9.10
CA CYS A 454 -14.91 -18.16 9.56
C CYS A 454 -13.49 -17.67 9.90
N PRO A 455 -13.23 -16.35 10.02
CA PRO A 455 -11.88 -15.82 10.26
C PRO A 455 -11.15 -16.47 11.45
N ARG A 456 -11.85 -16.73 12.56
CA ARG A 456 -11.24 -17.38 13.73
C ARG A 456 -10.82 -18.83 13.47
N GLU A 457 -11.57 -19.57 12.65
CA GLU A 457 -11.20 -20.94 12.28
C GLU A 457 -10.00 -20.91 11.33
N ARG A 458 -9.99 -19.98 10.36
CA ARG A 458 -8.85 -19.73 9.47
C ARG A 458 -7.57 -19.42 10.24
N ALA A 459 -7.64 -18.54 11.24
CA ALA A 459 -6.50 -18.21 12.09
C ALA A 459 -5.89 -19.41 12.78
N VAL A 460 -6.72 -20.28 13.36
CA VAL A 460 -6.21 -21.50 13.97
C VAL A 460 -5.59 -22.42 12.92
N GLU A 461 -6.27 -22.68 11.80
CA GLU A 461 -5.76 -23.59 10.77
C GLU A 461 -4.42 -23.10 10.18
N ILE A 462 -4.31 -21.82 9.82
CA ILE A 462 -3.08 -21.24 9.27
C ILE A 462 -1.93 -21.26 10.30
N ILE A 463 -2.19 -20.91 11.56
CA ILE A 463 -1.16 -20.92 12.60
C ILE A 463 -0.63 -22.34 12.82
N GLU A 464 -1.53 -23.32 12.94
CA GLU A 464 -1.13 -24.69 13.27
C GLU A 464 -0.48 -25.42 12.08
N LYS A 465 -0.94 -25.18 10.85
CA LYS A 465 -0.47 -25.90 9.65
C LYS A 465 0.65 -25.20 8.91
N CYS A 466 0.64 -23.88 8.86
CA CYS A 466 1.48 -23.13 7.91
C CYS A 466 2.56 -22.27 8.59
N ALA A 467 2.39 -21.86 9.84
CA ALA A 467 3.39 -21.03 10.51
C ALA A 467 4.65 -21.82 10.89
N HIS A 468 5.82 -21.19 10.73
CA HIS A 468 7.10 -21.73 11.17
C HIS A 468 7.07 -21.99 12.69
N PRO A 469 7.68 -23.07 13.20
CA PRO A 469 7.71 -23.38 14.64
C PRO A 469 8.17 -22.22 15.53
N ASP A 470 9.16 -21.43 15.07
CA ASP A 470 9.69 -20.29 15.84
C ASP A 470 8.69 -19.12 16.02
N TYR A 471 7.68 -19.02 15.15
CA TYR A 471 6.66 -17.96 15.19
C TYR A 471 5.29 -18.45 15.63
N ARG A 472 5.02 -19.77 15.57
CA ARG A 472 3.71 -20.36 15.85
C ARG A 472 3.16 -19.96 17.22
N ASP A 473 3.96 -20.13 18.28
CA ASP A 473 3.55 -19.78 19.64
C ASP A 473 3.27 -18.28 19.80
N GLN A 474 4.04 -17.43 19.11
CA GLN A 474 3.86 -15.97 19.14
C GLN A 474 2.56 -15.55 18.44
N LEU A 475 2.24 -16.18 17.31
CA LEU A 475 0.98 -15.96 16.58
C LEU A 475 -0.22 -16.47 17.39
N ARG A 476 -0.08 -17.64 18.01
CA ARG A 476 -1.09 -18.21 18.92
C ARG A 476 -1.38 -17.29 20.10
N ASP A 477 -0.34 -16.80 20.77
CA ASP A 477 -0.47 -15.82 21.86
C ASP A 477 -1.16 -14.52 21.39
N TYR A 478 -0.76 -13.99 20.23
CA TYR A 478 -1.43 -12.82 19.65
C TYR A 478 -2.92 -13.07 19.45
N PHE A 479 -3.28 -14.20 18.83
CA PHE A 479 -4.66 -14.55 18.52
C PHE A 479 -5.50 -14.74 19.79
N ASP A 480 -4.99 -15.47 20.78
CA ASP A 480 -5.70 -15.75 22.02
C ASP A 480 -5.93 -14.46 22.83
N ARG A 481 -4.94 -13.57 22.90
CA ARG A 481 -5.10 -12.24 23.52
C ARG A 481 -6.08 -11.37 22.72
N ALA A 482 -5.99 -11.36 21.39
CA ALA A 482 -6.93 -10.62 20.54
C ALA A 482 -8.38 -11.10 20.78
N CYS A 483 -8.61 -12.41 20.84
CA CYS A 483 -9.89 -13.00 21.20
C CYS A 483 -10.36 -12.57 22.59
N HIS A 484 -9.47 -12.57 23.59
CA HIS A 484 -9.80 -12.13 24.94
C HIS A 484 -10.34 -10.68 24.97
N TYR A 485 -9.63 -9.75 24.32
CA TYR A 485 -10.05 -8.34 24.27
C TYR A 485 -11.29 -8.13 23.40
N ALA A 486 -11.35 -8.76 22.23
CA ALA A 486 -12.49 -8.69 21.31
C ALA A 486 -13.80 -9.20 21.94
N LYS A 487 -13.70 -10.18 22.85
CA LYS A 487 -14.86 -10.69 23.59
C LYS A 487 -15.47 -9.63 24.50
N ARG A 488 -14.63 -8.82 25.14
CA ARG A 488 -15.08 -7.72 26.03
C ARG A 488 -15.75 -6.59 25.23
N SER A 489 -15.22 -6.29 24.04
CA SER A 489 -15.77 -5.25 23.15
C SER A 489 -16.90 -5.74 22.23
N LYS A 490 -17.25 -7.03 22.26
CA LYS A 490 -18.23 -7.68 21.36
C LYS A 490 -17.86 -7.61 19.87
N CYS A 491 -16.56 -7.62 19.55
CA CYS A 491 -16.03 -7.54 18.19
C CYS A 491 -15.35 -8.85 17.76
N MET A 492 -16.01 -9.99 17.96
CA MET A 492 -15.39 -11.33 17.88
C MET A 492 -15.30 -11.95 16.47
N HIS A 493 -15.74 -11.26 15.42
CA HIS A 493 -15.73 -11.82 14.06
C HIS A 493 -14.29 -12.07 13.57
N GLU A 494 -13.45 -11.05 13.65
CA GLU A 494 -12.04 -11.06 13.26
C GLU A 494 -11.21 -10.32 14.32
N PRO A 495 -10.81 -11.01 15.40
CA PRO A 495 -10.17 -10.37 16.55
C PRO A 495 -8.78 -9.79 16.27
N HIS A 496 -8.59 -8.50 16.56
CA HIS A 496 -7.26 -7.85 16.50
C HIS A 496 -6.96 -6.99 17.72
N MET A 497 -5.67 -6.90 18.02
CA MET A 497 -5.10 -5.85 18.87
C MET A 497 -4.39 -4.84 17.96
N LEU A 498 -5.04 -3.72 17.65
CA LEU A 498 -4.52 -2.74 16.68
C LEU A 498 -3.12 -2.22 17.04
N GLN A 499 -2.83 -2.04 18.33
CA GLN A 499 -1.50 -1.61 18.80
C GLN A 499 -0.39 -2.64 18.54
N ASN A 500 -0.76 -3.90 18.33
CA ASN A 500 0.18 -5.01 18.21
C ASN A 500 0.14 -5.69 16.84
N ALA A 501 -0.83 -5.38 15.99
CA ALA A 501 -1.04 -6.04 14.69
C ALA A 501 0.23 -6.03 13.83
N PHE A 502 0.95 -4.91 13.83
CA PHE A 502 2.19 -4.73 13.07
C PHE A 502 3.46 -4.84 13.93
N LYS A 503 3.38 -5.43 15.13
CA LYS A 503 4.52 -5.45 16.06
C LYS A 503 5.70 -6.27 15.52
N MET A 504 5.44 -7.35 14.77
CA MET A 504 6.50 -8.12 14.11
C MET A 504 7.27 -7.26 13.10
N HIS A 505 6.55 -6.49 12.27
CA HIS A 505 7.13 -5.54 11.32
C HIS A 505 7.90 -4.42 12.03
N LEU A 506 7.29 -3.77 13.02
CA LEU A 506 7.96 -2.73 13.80
C LEU A 506 9.22 -3.25 14.50
N ASN A 507 9.22 -4.49 14.98
CA ASN A 507 10.41 -5.11 15.56
C ASN A 507 11.50 -5.34 14.50
N LEU A 508 11.14 -5.82 13.31
CA LEU A 508 12.08 -5.96 12.19
C LEU A 508 12.71 -4.61 11.85
N GLN A 509 11.89 -3.56 11.75
CA GLN A 509 12.34 -2.19 11.48
C GLN A 509 13.29 -1.67 12.57
N ASN A 510 12.98 -1.91 13.84
CA ASN A 510 13.74 -1.38 14.98
C ASN A 510 15.02 -2.16 15.31
N ASN A 511 15.07 -3.46 14.99
CA ASN A 511 16.20 -4.34 15.35
C ASN A 511 17.23 -4.50 14.21
N ALA A 512 16.92 -4.05 13.00
CA ALA A 512 17.78 -4.15 11.83
C ALA A 512 19.02 -3.24 11.85
N SER A 513 19.17 -2.33 12.82
CA SER A 513 20.25 -1.35 12.86
C SER A 513 20.86 -1.16 14.26
N ARG A 514 21.67 -2.12 14.71
CA ARG A 514 22.57 -1.89 15.87
C ARG A 514 23.98 -2.44 15.61
N ILE A 515 24.86 -1.59 15.07
CA ILE A 515 26.31 -1.76 15.27
C ILE A 515 26.55 -1.60 16.77
N ASN A 516 26.69 -2.72 17.49
CA ASN A 516 26.91 -2.73 18.93
C ASN A 516 28.39 -2.96 19.32
N PHE A 517 29.31 -2.80 18.36
CA PHE A 517 30.74 -3.06 18.51
C PHE A 517 31.58 -1.91 17.92
N ASP A 518 32.83 -1.78 18.37
CA ASP A 518 33.75 -0.72 17.95
C ASP A 518 34.54 -1.13 16.69
N PRO A 519 34.30 -0.52 15.51
CA PRO A 519 34.87 -0.90 14.23
C PRO A 519 36.38 -0.65 14.16
N TYR A 520 36.90 0.34 14.90
CA TYR A 520 38.35 0.59 15.01
C TYR A 520 39.06 -0.54 15.74
N LYS A 521 38.46 -1.03 16.83
CA LYS A 521 38.98 -2.18 17.58
C LYS A 521 38.87 -3.48 16.80
N VAL A 522 37.81 -3.65 16.00
CA VAL A 522 37.66 -4.84 15.15
C VAL A 522 38.74 -4.87 14.06
N LEU A 523 39.06 -3.73 13.43
CA LEU A 523 40.15 -3.65 12.46
C LEU A 523 41.54 -3.55 13.10
N GLY A 524 41.63 -3.31 14.41
CA GLY A 524 42.90 -3.15 15.12
C GLY A 524 43.66 -1.89 14.71
N VAL A 525 42.95 -0.82 14.33
CA VAL A 525 43.53 0.45 13.88
C VAL A 525 43.08 1.60 14.75
N ASP A 526 43.94 2.61 14.92
CA ASP A 526 43.61 3.81 15.69
C ASP A 526 42.60 4.70 14.95
N LYS A 527 41.86 5.52 15.69
CA LYS A 527 40.92 6.51 15.12
C LYS A 527 41.58 7.49 14.14
N GLY A 528 42.89 7.73 14.27
CA GLY A 528 43.68 8.57 13.36
C GLY A 528 44.22 7.86 12.12
N ALA A 529 43.93 6.56 11.93
CA ALA A 529 44.49 5.76 10.84
C ALA A 529 44.13 6.32 9.45
N SER A 530 45.09 6.32 8.53
CA SER A 530 44.83 6.75 7.15
C SER A 530 43.95 5.72 6.41
N SER A 531 43.29 6.11 5.31
CA SER A 531 42.52 5.17 4.49
C SER A 531 43.37 3.99 3.98
N SER A 532 44.68 4.21 3.77
CA SER A 532 45.62 3.13 3.43
C SER A 532 45.86 2.18 4.60
N ASP A 533 45.91 2.66 5.84
CA ASP A 533 46.12 1.83 7.03
C ASP A 533 44.90 0.97 7.33
N ILE A 534 43.70 1.55 7.20
CA ILE A 534 42.40 0.84 7.33
C ILE A 534 42.29 -0.26 6.28
N LYS A 535 42.62 0.05 5.02
CA LYS A 535 42.63 -0.93 3.92
C LYS A 535 43.66 -2.03 4.14
N LYS A 536 44.85 -1.69 4.61
CA LYS A 536 45.92 -2.66 4.90
C LYS A 536 45.54 -3.59 6.05
N ALA A 537 44.98 -3.07 7.14
CA ALA A 537 44.51 -3.85 8.28
C ALA A 537 43.35 -4.78 7.90
N TYR A 538 42.40 -4.28 7.09
CA TYR A 538 41.32 -5.10 6.53
C TYR A 538 41.86 -6.29 5.73
N TYR A 539 42.76 -6.07 4.77
CA TYR A 539 43.32 -7.19 3.98
C TYR A 539 44.12 -8.19 4.82
N GLN A 540 44.82 -7.74 5.86
CA GLN A 540 45.53 -8.64 6.78
C GLN A 540 44.56 -9.50 7.60
N LEU A 541 43.47 -8.90 8.09
CA LEU A 541 42.43 -9.59 8.84
C LEU A 541 41.60 -10.52 7.96
N VAL A 542 41.27 -10.11 6.74
CA VAL A 542 40.61 -10.96 5.74
C VAL A 542 41.46 -12.17 5.42
N LYS A 543 42.76 -12.03 5.17
CA LYS A 543 43.65 -13.20 4.94
C LYS A 543 43.74 -14.13 6.15
N LYS A 544 43.63 -13.60 7.36
CA LYS A 544 43.75 -14.35 8.63
C LYS A 544 42.44 -15.01 9.07
N PHE A 545 41.30 -14.42 8.70
CA PHE A 545 39.97 -14.84 9.15
C PHE A 545 39.05 -15.24 7.98
N HIS A 546 39.57 -15.37 6.76
CA HIS A 546 38.82 -15.89 5.62
C HIS A 546 38.26 -17.27 5.97
N PRO A 547 36.97 -17.56 5.67
CA PRO A 547 36.34 -18.85 5.97
C PRO A 547 37.11 -20.06 5.41
N ASP A 548 37.77 -19.88 4.26
CA ASP A 548 38.57 -20.94 3.62
C ASP A 548 39.92 -21.20 4.30
N VAL A 549 40.45 -20.23 5.05
CA VAL A 549 41.78 -20.28 5.66
C VAL A 549 41.68 -20.54 7.17
N ASN A 550 40.60 -20.11 7.82
CA ASN A 550 40.42 -20.17 9.27
C ASN A 550 39.14 -20.91 9.67
N LYS A 551 39.30 -22.12 10.23
CA LYS A 551 38.23 -23.04 10.64
C LYS A 551 37.90 -23.00 12.14
N GLU A 552 38.31 -21.97 12.88
CA GLU A 552 37.98 -21.83 14.31
C GLU A 552 36.47 -21.58 14.53
N LYS A 553 35.91 -22.05 15.65
CA LYS A 553 34.54 -21.71 16.07
C LYS A 553 34.47 -20.19 16.28
N ASP A 554 33.59 -19.51 15.53
CA ASP A 554 33.39 -18.04 15.42
C ASP A 554 34.28 -17.25 14.41
N SER A 555 35.02 -17.91 13.50
CA SER A 555 35.78 -17.21 12.46
C SER A 555 34.87 -16.41 11.50
N GLU A 556 33.72 -16.97 11.12
CA GLU A 556 32.72 -16.36 10.25
C GLU A 556 32.09 -15.08 10.86
N LYS A 557 31.69 -15.13 12.13
CA LYS A 557 31.19 -13.94 12.86
C LYS A 557 32.24 -12.84 12.97
N ARG A 558 33.51 -13.21 13.18
CA ARG A 558 34.63 -12.26 13.19
C ARG A 558 34.86 -11.66 11.80
N PHE A 559 34.83 -12.48 10.76
CA PHE A 559 34.98 -12.06 9.37
C PHE A 559 33.91 -11.05 8.95
N HIS A 560 32.64 -11.30 9.30
CA HIS A 560 31.56 -10.35 9.05
C HIS A 560 31.75 -9.02 9.77
N LYS A 561 32.14 -9.03 11.05
CA LYS A 561 32.46 -7.79 11.78
C LYS A 561 33.61 -7.03 11.12
N ILE A 562 34.62 -7.73 10.59
CA ILE A 562 35.76 -7.12 9.87
C ILE A 562 35.28 -6.44 8.57
N GLN A 563 34.38 -7.08 7.82
CA GLN A 563 33.79 -6.50 6.61
C GLN A 563 32.92 -5.27 6.91
N GLU A 564 32.02 -5.37 7.89
CA GLU A 564 31.13 -4.28 8.30
C GLU A 564 31.93 -3.07 8.85
N SER A 565 33.01 -3.34 9.60
CA SER A 565 33.92 -2.30 10.09
C SER A 565 34.70 -1.62 8.95
N TYR A 566 35.11 -2.38 7.93
CA TYR A 566 35.80 -1.82 6.77
C TYR A 566 34.86 -1.00 5.89
N GLU A 567 33.64 -1.47 5.64
CA GLU A 567 32.62 -0.74 4.88
C GLU A 567 32.29 0.61 5.54
N LEU A 568 32.23 0.65 6.87
CA LEU A 568 32.01 1.86 7.64
C LEU A 568 33.22 2.81 7.65
N LEU A 569 34.44 2.30 7.85
CA LEU A 569 35.64 3.12 8.03
C LEU A 569 36.35 3.49 6.70
N SER A 570 36.06 2.79 5.61
CA SER A 570 36.65 3.07 4.29
C SER A 570 35.97 4.23 3.56
N ASP A 571 34.69 4.48 3.86
CA ASP A 571 33.92 5.63 3.39
C ASP A 571 34.17 6.84 4.31
N LYS A 572 34.64 7.95 3.74
CA LYS A 572 35.02 9.14 4.51
C LYS A 572 33.83 9.79 5.23
N ASP A 573 32.66 9.79 4.61
CA ASP A 573 31.46 10.42 5.15
C ASP A 573 30.88 9.55 6.27
N LYS A 574 30.84 8.22 6.06
CA LYS A 574 30.41 7.30 7.11
C LYS A 574 31.37 7.27 8.30
N ARG A 575 32.68 7.25 8.05
CA ARG A 575 33.69 7.31 9.10
C ARG A 575 33.55 8.59 9.94
N SER A 576 33.39 9.73 9.28
CA SER A 576 33.20 11.03 9.94
C SER A 576 31.98 11.03 10.86
N GLN A 577 30.85 10.51 10.39
CA GLN A 577 29.63 10.36 11.21
C GLN A 577 29.85 9.43 12.40
N TYR A 578 30.62 8.35 12.25
CA TYR A 578 30.90 7.39 13.32
C TYR A 578 31.83 8.01 14.37
N ASP A 579 32.83 8.77 13.92
CA ASP A 579 33.76 9.47 14.81
C ASP A 579 33.08 10.57 15.62
N GLN A 580 32.11 11.25 15.02
CA GLN A 580 31.40 12.38 15.61
C GLN A 580 30.28 11.97 16.58
N TYR A 581 29.60 10.87 16.31
CA TYR A 581 28.38 10.48 17.02
C TYR A 581 28.42 9.03 17.56
N GLY A 582 29.50 8.28 17.35
CA GLY A 582 29.63 6.86 17.74
C GLY A 582 28.69 5.95 16.95
N ALA A 583 28.39 4.76 17.49
CA ALA A 583 27.30 3.92 16.97
C ALA A 583 25.93 4.65 16.94
N ALA A 584 25.80 5.75 17.71
CA ALA A 584 24.65 6.63 17.72
C ALA A 584 24.60 7.65 16.55
N GLY A 585 25.63 7.70 15.69
CA GLY A 585 25.66 8.47 14.43
C GLY A 585 25.05 7.76 13.24
N PHE A 586 25.01 6.43 13.34
CA PHE A 586 24.29 5.52 12.45
C PHE A 586 22.98 5.07 13.07
N ASP A 587 22.70 5.55 14.27
CA ASP A 587 21.37 5.57 14.84
C ASP A 587 20.64 6.72 14.13
N GLY A 588 19.48 6.41 13.54
CA GLY A 588 18.78 7.24 12.55
C GLY A 588 18.17 8.53 13.10
N ASN A 589 18.81 9.20 14.05
CA ASN A 589 18.31 10.44 14.62
C ASN A 589 19.43 11.38 15.09
N GLY A 590 20.11 12.00 14.13
CA GLY A 590 20.96 13.16 14.36
C GLY A 590 20.69 14.21 13.28
N ASN A 591 20.20 15.38 13.67
CA ASN A 591 20.41 16.58 12.87
C ASN A 591 21.02 17.64 13.75
N ALA A 592 22.15 18.20 13.30
CA ALA A 592 22.70 19.46 13.78
C ALA A 592 22.80 20.42 12.59
N ASN A 593 21.72 21.21 12.43
CA ASN A 593 21.63 22.66 12.10
C ASN A 593 22.42 23.29 10.91
N PRO A 594 22.04 24.51 10.44
CA PRO A 594 21.59 24.69 9.07
C PRO A 594 22.24 25.93 8.42
N PHE A 595 23.47 25.83 7.92
CA PHE A 595 24.06 26.89 7.07
C PHE A 595 25.21 26.32 6.24
N GLY A 596 25.04 26.29 4.90
CA GLY A 596 26.11 26.03 3.95
C GLY A 596 25.67 25.27 2.70
N GLY A 597 25.18 26.00 1.69
CA GLY A 597 24.96 25.45 0.35
C GLY A 597 26.24 25.47 -0.50
N ASN A 598 26.35 24.54 -1.45
CA ASN A 598 26.50 24.86 -2.87
C ASN A 598 26.28 23.60 -3.76
N PRO A 599 25.49 23.69 -4.84
CA PRO A 599 25.34 22.66 -5.86
C PRO A 599 26.45 22.79 -6.92
N PHE A 600 26.75 21.70 -7.64
CA PHE A 600 27.83 21.52 -8.62
C PHE A 600 29.23 21.15 -8.08
N SER A 601 29.50 19.85 -8.04
CA SER A 601 30.76 19.31 -8.57
C SER A 601 30.52 17.88 -9.04
N SER A 602 30.75 17.67 -10.33
CA SER A 602 30.69 16.37 -11.00
C SER A 602 32.06 16.00 -11.55
N HIS A 603 32.27 14.70 -11.71
CA HIS A 603 33.32 14.00 -12.48
C HIS A 603 34.73 13.86 -11.90
N SER A 604 35.13 12.60 -11.70
CA SER A 604 36.24 12.01 -12.47
C SER A 604 36.28 10.48 -12.31
N GLY A 605 36.23 9.76 -13.44
CA GLY A 605 36.67 8.36 -13.55
C GLY A 605 38.18 8.25 -13.26
N ASN A 606 38.79 7.07 -13.13
CA ASN A 606 38.72 5.87 -13.96
C ASN A 606 39.59 4.78 -13.24
N PRO A 607 40.24 3.81 -13.91
CA PRO A 607 39.83 2.49 -14.41
C PRO A 607 40.67 1.31 -13.83
N PHE A 608 40.12 0.10 -13.66
CA PHE A 608 40.73 -1.21 -14.02
C PHE A 608 40.07 -2.38 -13.27
N GLY A 609 39.52 -3.31 -14.06
CA GLY A 609 39.46 -4.75 -13.80
C GLY A 609 38.50 -5.23 -12.70
N GLY A 610 37.55 -6.11 -12.94
CA GLY A 610 37.35 -7.03 -14.05
C GLY A 610 36.57 -8.23 -13.52
N ALA A 611 35.64 -8.73 -14.34
CA ALA A 611 35.12 -10.09 -14.36
C ALA A 611 35.23 -10.93 -13.08
N GLN A 612 34.14 -11.00 -12.31
CA GLN A 612 33.70 -12.27 -11.74
C GLN A 612 32.19 -12.22 -11.50
N GLY A 613 31.47 -13.04 -12.26
CA GLY A 613 30.02 -13.14 -12.19
C GLY A 613 29.57 -13.66 -10.84
N ASN A 614 28.54 -13.03 -10.29
CA ASN A 614 27.77 -13.56 -9.18
C ASN A 614 26.45 -14.14 -9.74
N PRO A 615 26.08 -15.41 -9.46
CA PRO A 615 25.10 -16.17 -10.26
C PRO A 615 23.62 -15.95 -9.88
N PHE A 616 23.28 -14.93 -9.08
CA PHE A 616 21.93 -14.72 -8.51
C PHE A 616 21.10 -13.65 -9.26
N GLY A 617 21.28 -13.56 -10.58
CA GLY A 617 20.70 -12.51 -11.40
C GLY A 617 19.48 -12.95 -12.20
N GLY A 618 18.50 -13.67 -11.62
CA GLY A 618 17.31 -14.09 -12.37
C GLY A 618 16.16 -14.66 -11.57
N MET A 619 15.13 -13.83 -11.32
CA MET A 619 13.87 -14.24 -10.65
C MET A 619 14.06 -15.09 -9.38
N GLY A 620 15.09 -14.75 -8.61
CA GLY A 620 15.46 -15.33 -7.34
C GLY A 620 16.13 -14.24 -6.52
N PHE A 621 15.59 -14.01 -5.33
CA PHE A 621 15.83 -12.84 -4.49
C PHE A 621 17.31 -12.70 -4.08
N ASP A 622 17.84 -11.48 -4.20
CA ASP A 622 19.04 -11.05 -3.48
C ASP A 622 18.62 -10.06 -2.39
N PHE A 623 18.34 -10.61 -1.21
CA PHE A 623 17.85 -9.91 -0.02
C PHE A 623 18.92 -8.99 0.62
N GLU A 624 20.19 -9.06 0.17
CA GLU A 624 21.30 -8.24 0.68
C GLU A 624 21.09 -6.74 0.45
N ASP A 625 20.74 -6.36 -0.78
CA ASP A 625 20.46 -4.96 -1.14
C ASP A 625 19.06 -4.51 -0.68
N LEU A 626 18.13 -5.46 -0.57
CA LEU A 626 16.79 -5.23 -0.02
C LEU A 626 16.88 -4.75 1.43
N PHE A 627 17.86 -5.26 2.19
CA PHE A 627 18.11 -4.90 3.59
C PHE A 627 19.08 -3.72 3.77
N LYS A 628 19.83 -3.28 2.74
CA LYS A 628 20.73 -2.12 2.88
C LYS A 628 20.08 -0.78 2.50
N GLN A 629 19.09 -0.77 1.60
CA GLN A 629 18.43 0.47 1.13
C GLN A 629 17.10 0.81 1.81
N ALA A 630 16.45 -0.14 2.49
CA ALA A 630 15.14 0.07 3.14
C ALA A 630 15.19 0.94 4.42
N PHE A 631 16.38 1.29 4.92
CA PHE A 631 16.57 1.80 6.27
C PHE A 631 16.94 3.30 6.36
N THR A 632 16.85 4.07 5.27
CA THR A 632 17.24 5.50 5.23
C THR A 632 16.08 6.52 5.19
N GLY A 633 14.83 6.13 5.46
CA GLY A 633 13.66 7.01 5.29
C GLY A 633 12.68 7.13 6.46
N GLY A 634 12.95 8.04 7.41
CA GLY A 634 11.98 8.94 8.06
C GLY A 634 10.84 8.42 8.97
N GLY A 635 10.84 8.87 10.25
CA GLY A 635 9.64 9.52 10.83
C GLY A 635 9.09 9.10 12.21
N ASN A 636 9.67 9.64 13.30
CA ASN A 636 9.03 10.19 14.52
C ASN A 636 8.26 9.31 15.54
N SER A 637 8.86 9.08 16.74
CA SER A 637 8.53 9.75 18.03
C SER A 637 8.84 8.97 19.32
N ARG A 638 9.81 9.49 20.13
CA ARG A 638 9.92 9.60 21.61
C ARG A 638 9.76 8.36 22.52
N LYS A 639 10.52 8.12 23.62
CA LYS A 639 11.73 8.67 24.28
C LYS A 639 11.99 7.83 25.57
N SER A 640 13.26 7.74 26.00
CA SER A 640 13.79 7.39 27.36
C SER A 640 14.02 5.90 27.66
N GLY A 641 15.16 5.39 28.13
CA GLY A 641 16.45 5.95 28.58
C GLY A 641 16.99 5.18 29.80
N GLY A 642 18.24 4.70 29.78
CA GLY A 642 19.03 4.35 30.98
C GLY A 642 19.53 2.89 31.10
N ALA A 643 20.85 2.73 31.06
CA ALA A 643 21.59 1.47 31.21
C ALA A 643 21.91 1.13 32.68
N GLY A 644 21.91 -0.17 33.00
CA GLY A 644 22.45 -0.73 34.24
C GLY A 644 22.43 -2.25 34.21
N GLN A 645 23.59 -2.90 34.33
CA GLN A 645 23.70 -4.35 34.51
C GLN A 645 23.04 -4.75 35.84
N SER A 646 22.03 -5.61 35.73
CA SER A 646 21.38 -6.33 36.82
C SER A 646 20.71 -7.58 36.21
N PRO A 647 20.31 -8.58 37.01
CA PRO A 647 19.65 -9.80 36.51
C PRO A 647 18.54 -9.39 35.56
N PHE A 648 18.26 -10.12 34.48
CA PHE A 648 17.20 -9.77 33.52
C PHE A 648 15.88 -9.51 34.29
N VAL A 649 15.60 -8.24 34.56
CA VAL A 649 14.35 -7.77 35.14
C VAL A 649 13.53 -7.30 33.97
N THR A 650 12.55 -8.11 33.56
CA THR A 650 11.66 -7.74 32.47
C THR A 650 10.68 -6.70 33.01
N ARG A 651 10.75 -5.50 32.46
CA ARG A 651 9.79 -4.43 32.77
C ARG A 651 8.56 -4.58 31.88
N HIS A 652 7.44 -4.91 32.48
CA HIS A 652 6.14 -4.99 31.83
C HIS A 652 5.37 -3.72 32.09
N VAL A 653 4.82 -3.12 31.03
CA VAL A 653 3.96 -1.92 31.12
C VAL A 653 2.57 -2.36 30.70
N GLY A 654 1.56 -2.02 31.51
CA GLY A 654 0.17 -2.31 31.17
C GLY A 654 -0.42 -1.29 30.20
N ASP A 655 -1.59 -1.62 29.66
CA ASP A 655 -2.21 -0.86 28.59
C ASP A 655 -2.81 0.48 29.09
N ASN A 656 -2.83 1.47 28.20
CA ASN A 656 -3.53 2.72 28.47
C ASN A 656 -5.04 2.49 28.38
N ILE A 657 -5.80 3.08 29.29
CA ILE A 657 -7.27 3.06 29.25
C ILE A 657 -7.76 4.39 28.70
N GLU A 658 -8.58 4.38 27.64
CA GLU A 658 -9.21 5.60 27.14
C GLU A 658 -10.69 5.67 27.57
N VAL A 659 -11.07 6.77 28.24
CA VAL A 659 -12.46 7.03 28.67
C VAL A 659 -12.97 8.26 27.95
N LEU A 660 -14.11 8.12 27.26
CA LEU A 660 -14.81 9.24 26.63
C LEU A 660 -15.71 9.93 27.66
N LYS A 661 -15.46 11.23 27.93
CA LYS A 661 -16.35 12.06 28.74
C LYS A 661 -16.95 13.16 27.88
N THR A 662 -18.27 13.24 27.85
CA THR A 662 -18.97 14.33 27.19
C THR A 662 -19.24 15.47 28.18
N ILE A 663 -18.91 16.71 27.80
CA ILE A 663 -19.14 17.93 28.59
C ILE A 663 -19.91 18.97 27.76
N SER A 664 -20.48 19.98 28.42
CA SER A 664 -21.12 21.10 27.72
C SER A 664 -20.08 22.04 27.10
N PHE A 665 -20.49 22.81 26.09
CA PHE A 665 -19.63 23.88 25.54
C PHE A 665 -19.20 24.87 26.62
N ARG A 666 -20.11 25.25 27.52
CA ARG A 666 -19.82 26.11 28.67
C ARG A 666 -18.72 25.51 29.57
N ASP A 667 -18.83 24.24 29.95
CA ASP A 667 -17.80 23.58 30.77
C ASP A 667 -16.44 23.52 30.06
N ALA A 668 -16.44 23.40 28.73
CA ALA A 668 -15.21 23.45 27.94
C ALA A 668 -14.55 24.85 27.97
N VAL A 669 -15.37 25.92 28.01
CA VAL A 669 -14.88 27.29 28.16
C VAL A 669 -14.33 27.52 29.57
N PHE A 670 -15.07 27.20 30.61
CA PHE A 670 -14.74 27.59 32.00
C PHE A 670 -13.92 26.56 32.78
N GLY A 671 -13.82 25.32 32.29
CA GLY A 671 -13.29 24.20 33.05
C GLY A 671 -14.36 23.63 34.00
N THR A 672 -14.19 22.37 34.39
CA THR A 672 -15.12 21.70 35.30
C THR A 672 -14.43 20.50 35.96
N LYS A 673 -14.97 20.03 37.08
CA LYS A 673 -14.53 18.80 37.73
C LYS A 673 -15.44 17.66 37.32
N ILE A 674 -14.85 16.58 36.80
CA ILE A 674 -15.59 15.40 36.34
C ILE A 674 -15.21 14.18 37.17
N ASP A 675 -16.21 13.38 37.53
CA ASP A 675 -15.98 12.05 38.08
C ASP A 675 -16.01 11.00 36.97
N LEU A 676 -14.99 10.14 36.98
CA LEU A 676 -14.81 9.05 36.04
C LEU A 676 -14.90 7.73 36.77
N ASN A 677 -15.81 6.88 36.31
CA ASN A 677 -15.90 5.48 36.72
C ASN A 677 -15.44 4.62 35.54
N TYR A 678 -14.42 3.81 35.76
CA TYR A 678 -13.86 2.92 34.75
C TYR A 678 -13.40 1.62 35.40
N LYS A 679 -13.18 0.59 34.59
CA LYS A 679 -12.60 -0.66 35.06
C LYS A 679 -11.16 -0.73 34.60
N ALA A 680 -10.27 -1.14 35.48
CA ALA A 680 -8.86 -1.35 35.17
C ALA A 680 -8.43 -2.71 35.69
N VAL A 681 -7.51 -3.35 34.99
CA VAL A 681 -6.73 -4.48 35.51
C VAL A 681 -5.76 -3.91 36.53
N ASP A 682 -5.78 -4.41 37.74
CA ASP A 682 -4.89 -3.97 38.82
C ASP A 682 -4.37 -5.19 39.59
N SER A 683 -3.37 -4.98 40.43
CA SER A 683 -2.79 -6.00 41.30
C SER A 683 -3.88 -6.74 42.06
N CYS A 684 -3.88 -8.07 41.96
CA CYS A 684 -4.86 -8.92 42.64
C CYS A 684 -4.76 -8.69 44.15
N GLY A 685 -5.86 -8.27 44.79
CA GLY A 685 -5.88 -7.97 46.22
C GLY A 685 -5.60 -9.19 47.11
N THR A 686 -5.96 -10.39 46.67
CA THR A 686 -5.77 -11.63 47.44
C THR A 686 -4.31 -12.06 47.55
N CYS A 687 -3.53 -11.92 46.47
CA CYS A 687 -2.11 -12.31 46.44
C CYS A 687 -1.16 -11.10 46.37
N SER A 688 -1.71 -9.88 46.42
CA SER A 688 -0.99 -8.61 46.29
C SER A 688 -0.04 -8.58 45.09
N GLY A 689 -0.47 -9.09 43.93
CA GLY A 689 0.34 -9.11 42.70
C GLY A 689 1.16 -10.39 42.46
N SER A 690 1.35 -11.25 43.46
CA SER A 690 2.31 -12.37 43.36
C SER A 690 1.85 -13.58 42.53
N GLY A 691 0.56 -13.70 42.24
CA GLY A 691 -0.04 -14.86 41.56
C GLY A 691 -0.14 -16.13 42.44
N LEU A 692 0.28 -16.09 43.70
CA LEU A 692 0.42 -17.25 44.58
C LEU A 692 -0.58 -17.25 45.74
N LYS A 693 -0.93 -18.43 46.26
CA LYS A 693 -1.58 -18.58 47.57
C LYS A 693 -0.62 -18.14 48.69
N LYS A 694 -1.19 -17.66 49.80
CA LYS A 694 -0.42 -17.16 50.96
C LYS A 694 0.57 -18.22 51.46
N GLY A 695 1.85 -17.84 51.57
CA GLY A 695 2.93 -18.69 52.07
C GLY A 695 3.50 -19.70 51.07
N LYS A 696 2.98 -19.76 49.84
CA LYS A 696 3.51 -20.61 48.77
C LYS A 696 4.62 -19.90 48.01
N LYS A 697 5.54 -20.69 47.45
CA LYS A 697 6.69 -20.19 46.67
C LYS A 697 6.61 -20.77 45.27
N LYS A 698 7.12 -20.01 44.29
CA LYS A 698 7.34 -20.55 42.94
C LYS A 698 8.34 -21.70 43.04
N SER A 699 8.08 -22.80 42.35
CA SER A 699 9.04 -23.89 42.25
C SER A 699 10.00 -23.61 41.11
N THR A 700 11.25 -24.04 41.26
CA THR A 700 12.22 -24.04 40.16
C THR A 700 11.63 -24.76 38.96
N CYS A 701 11.71 -24.14 37.78
CA CYS A 701 11.18 -24.72 36.57
C CYS A 701 11.82 -26.10 36.33
N PRO A 702 11.03 -27.18 36.23
CA PRO A 702 11.58 -28.53 36.09
C PRO A 702 12.34 -28.71 34.77
N SER A 703 11.97 -27.93 33.74
CA SER A 703 12.53 -28.06 32.38
C SER A 703 13.88 -27.36 32.18
N CYS A 704 14.14 -26.23 32.86
CA CYS A 704 15.41 -25.51 32.76
C CYS A 704 16.20 -25.47 34.06
N HIS A 705 15.70 -26.10 35.12
CA HIS A 705 16.35 -26.13 36.44
C HIS A 705 16.71 -24.74 37.00
N GLY A 706 15.92 -23.71 36.69
CA GLY A 706 16.13 -22.36 37.23
C GLY A 706 16.91 -21.42 36.33
N THR A 707 17.48 -21.90 35.22
CA THR A 707 18.27 -21.06 34.31
C THR A 707 17.42 -20.14 33.44
N GLY A 708 16.11 -20.41 33.34
CA GLY A 708 15.22 -19.74 32.40
C GLY A 708 15.49 -20.11 30.95
N GLN A 709 16.45 -20.99 30.67
CA GLN A 709 16.90 -21.34 29.32
C GLN A 709 17.15 -22.84 29.19
N ASN A 710 16.67 -23.44 28.09
CA ASN A 710 16.95 -24.83 27.75
C ASN A 710 18.18 -24.86 26.84
N THR A 711 19.22 -25.58 27.25
CA THR A 711 20.46 -25.73 26.46
C THR A 711 20.38 -27.01 25.64
N HIS A 712 20.20 -26.87 24.33
CA HIS A 712 20.22 -27.99 23.39
C HIS A 712 21.63 -28.20 22.88
N VAL A 713 22.10 -29.46 22.93
CA VAL A 713 23.40 -29.85 22.39
C VAL A 713 23.18 -30.61 21.09
N ILE A 714 23.42 -29.95 19.96
CA ILE A 714 23.35 -30.56 18.63
C ILE A 714 24.77 -30.55 18.07
N GLY A 715 25.31 -31.73 17.76
CA GLY A 715 26.64 -31.87 17.14
C GLY A 715 27.80 -31.27 17.94
N GLY A 716 27.73 -31.24 19.28
CA GLY A 716 28.79 -30.66 20.13
C GLY A 716 28.79 -29.12 20.20
N PHE A 717 27.68 -28.47 19.84
CA PHE A 717 27.43 -27.04 20.07
C PHE A 717 26.27 -26.87 21.05
N HIS A 718 26.44 -25.98 22.05
CA HIS A 718 25.42 -25.65 23.04
C HIS A 718 24.62 -24.43 22.57
N MET A 719 23.32 -24.60 22.29
CA MET A 719 22.39 -23.51 21.97
C MET A 719 21.41 -23.33 23.14
N ALA A 720 21.40 -22.15 23.76
CA ALA A 720 20.44 -21.81 24.79
C ALA A 720 19.20 -21.15 24.15
N SER A 721 18.03 -21.74 24.38
CA SER A 721 16.72 -21.19 24.01
C SER A 721 15.97 -20.79 25.27
N THR A 722 15.05 -19.84 25.21
CA THR A 722 14.20 -19.52 26.37
C THR A 722 13.36 -20.73 26.76
N CYS A 723 13.35 -21.09 28.04
CA CYS A 723 12.60 -22.24 28.51
C CYS A 723 11.09 -22.04 28.30
N SER A 724 10.49 -22.86 27.45
CA SER A 724 9.05 -22.81 27.11
C SER A 724 8.13 -23.05 28.31
N THR A 725 8.59 -23.79 29.33
CA THR A 725 7.79 -24.10 30.52
C THR A 725 7.67 -22.94 31.51
N CYS A 726 8.67 -22.06 31.59
CA CYS A 726 8.65 -20.91 32.51
C CYS A 726 8.75 -19.56 31.82
N ALA A 727 8.73 -19.54 30.49
CA ALA A 727 8.89 -18.36 29.64
C ALA A 727 10.09 -17.48 30.05
N GLY A 728 11.21 -18.11 30.43
CA GLY A 728 12.44 -17.39 30.81
C GLY A 728 12.58 -17.02 32.27
N SER A 729 11.53 -17.19 33.09
CA SER A 729 11.58 -16.80 34.51
C SER A 729 12.38 -17.75 35.41
N GLY A 730 12.73 -18.94 34.92
CA GLY A 730 13.42 -19.98 35.71
C GLY A 730 12.53 -20.64 36.78
N VAL A 731 11.31 -20.17 36.97
CA VAL A 731 10.41 -20.63 38.03
C VAL A 731 8.98 -20.79 37.51
N VAL A 732 8.23 -21.73 38.06
CA VAL A 732 6.82 -21.97 37.70
C VAL A 732 5.93 -21.90 38.93
N ILE A 733 4.68 -21.52 38.73
CA ILE A 733 3.65 -21.64 39.76
C ILE A 733 2.96 -22.98 39.54
N ASN A 734 3.02 -23.88 40.53
CA ASN A 734 2.25 -25.12 40.45
C ASN A 734 0.75 -24.78 40.54
N LYS A 735 -0.07 -25.50 39.77
CA LYS A 735 -1.52 -25.31 39.72
C LYS A 735 -2.21 -25.34 41.09
N ALA A 736 -1.70 -26.15 42.02
CA ALA A 736 -2.20 -26.23 43.40
C ALA A 736 -1.88 -24.97 44.24
N ASP A 737 -0.85 -24.23 43.87
CA ASP A 737 -0.31 -23.07 44.58
C ASP A 737 -0.73 -21.72 43.96
N GLU A 738 -1.38 -21.74 42.79
CA GLU A 738 -1.96 -20.56 42.14
C GLU A 738 -2.97 -19.86 43.03
N CYS A 739 -2.92 -18.53 43.06
CA CYS A 739 -3.91 -17.70 43.74
C CYS A 739 -5.32 -18.06 43.23
N SER A 740 -6.23 -18.36 44.15
CA SER A 740 -7.61 -18.74 43.82
C SER A 740 -8.42 -17.64 43.14
N SER A 741 -8.01 -16.38 43.31
CA SER A 741 -8.76 -15.22 42.80
C SER A 741 -8.31 -14.75 41.42
N CYS A 742 -7.03 -14.94 41.07
CA CYS A 742 -6.48 -14.51 39.77
C CYS A 742 -5.86 -15.66 38.96
N HIS A 743 -5.91 -16.90 39.47
CA HIS A 743 -5.43 -18.11 38.81
C HIS A 743 -4.00 -17.97 38.27
N GLY A 744 -3.09 -17.51 39.13
CA GLY A 744 -1.67 -17.40 38.78
C GLY A 744 -1.26 -16.11 38.07
N THR A 745 -2.19 -15.29 37.56
CA THR A 745 -1.87 -14.09 36.75
C THR A 745 -1.41 -12.87 37.55
N GLY A 746 -1.67 -12.85 38.86
CA GLY A 746 -1.27 -11.76 39.75
C GLY A 746 -2.12 -10.49 39.65
N VAL A 747 -3.06 -10.39 38.71
CA VAL A 747 -3.91 -9.21 38.50
C VAL A 747 -5.39 -9.58 38.42
N ASN A 748 -6.28 -8.64 38.72
CA ASN A 748 -7.73 -8.78 38.60
C ASN A 748 -8.34 -7.48 38.04
N GLU A 749 -9.47 -7.59 37.36
CA GLU A 749 -10.25 -6.41 36.96
C GLU A 749 -10.93 -5.80 38.20
N VAL A 750 -10.67 -4.51 38.43
CA VAL A 750 -11.23 -3.76 39.56
C VAL A 750 -11.93 -2.48 39.07
N PRO A 751 -13.10 -2.13 39.63
CA PRO A 751 -13.71 -0.84 39.39
C PRO A 751 -12.87 0.26 40.05
N LYS A 752 -12.63 1.35 39.31
CA LYS A 752 -11.91 2.55 39.76
C LYS A 752 -12.81 3.77 39.58
N ALA A 753 -12.81 4.63 40.60
CA ALA A 753 -13.40 5.95 40.55
C ALA A 753 -12.29 7.00 40.69
N ARG A 754 -12.24 7.97 39.78
CA ARG A 754 -11.25 9.05 39.82
C ARG A 754 -11.89 10.38 39.45
N SER A 755 -11.71 11.37 40.33
CA SER A 755 -12.11 12.73 40.05
C SER A 755 -10.98 13.45 39.30
N VAL A 756 -11.33 14.13 38.21
CA VAL A 756 -10.38 14.76 37.29
C VAL A 756 -10.84 16.19 37.02
N GLU A 757 -9.92 17.14 37.15
CA GLU A 757 -10.19 18.54 36.84
C GLU A 757 -9.85 18.82 35.38
N LEU A 758 -10.85 19.26 34.63
CA LEU A 758 -10.71 19.71 33.25
C LEU A 758 -10.34 21.20 33.26
N PRO A 759 -9.24 21.60 32.62
CA PRO A 759 -8.86 23.00 32.55
C PRO A 759 -9.83 23.80 31.65
N CYS A 760 -9.83 25.12 31.81
CA CYS A 760 -10.59 26.03 30.95
C CYS A 760 -10.01 26.10 29.52
N GLY A 761 -10.85 26.44 28.55
CA GLY A 761 -10.47 26.63 27.15
C GLY A 761 -10.21 25.34 26.34
N ILE A 762 -10.62 24.17 26.82
CA ILE A 762 -10.38 22.89 26.13
C ILE A 762 -11.21 22.74 24.85
N SER A 763 -10.62 22.16 23.82
CA SER A 763 -11.26 21.92 22.52
C SER A 763 -11.91 20.54 22.48
N ASP A 764 -12.87 20.35 21.57
CA ASP A 764 -13.39 19.01 21.27
C ASP A 764 -12.26 18.07 20.84
N GLY A 765 -12.26 16.84 21.32
CA GLY A 765 -11.20 15.85 21.08
C GLY A 765 -9.95 16.01 21.94
N THR A 766 -9.90 16.97 22.88
CA THR A 766 -8.77 17.11 23.81
C THR A 766 -8.55 15.81 24.60
N ARG A 767 -7.30 15.34 24.67
CA ARG A 767 -6.89 14.16 25.43
C ARG A 767 -6.11 14.57 26.68
N LEU A 768 -6.66 14.28 27.85
CA LEU A 768 -5.99 14.51 29.13
C LEU A 768 -5.36 13.21 29.62
N ARG A 769 -4.04 13.19 29.80
CA ARG A 769 -3.29 12.04 30.27
C ARG A 769 -3.14 12.08 31.79
N ILE A 770 -3.52 10.98 32.43
CA ILE A 770 -3.36 10.78 33.86
C ILE A 770 -2.42 9.59 34.08
N PRO A 771 -1.16 9.87 34.49
CA PRO A 771 -0.14 8.84 34.60
C PRO A 771 -0.52 7.70 35.55
N GLY A 772 -0.24 6.46 35.16
CA GLY A 772 -0.43 5.26 36.00
C GLY A 772 -1.88 4.94 36.35
N GLY A 773 -2.84 5.54 35.65
CA GLY A 773 -4.28 5.29 35.84
C GLY A 773 -4.85 4.15 35.00
N GLY A 774 -4.06 3.55 34.11
CA GLY A 774 -4.44 2.48 33.19
C GLY A 774 -4.23 1.08 33.77
N ASP A 775 -4.22 0.08 32.89
CA ASP A 775 -4.13 -1.32 33.26
C ASP A 775 -2.74 -1.67 33.82
N ALA A 776 -2.70 -2.64 34.73
CA ALA A 776 -1.50 -3.40 35.06
C ALA A 776 -1.28 -4.48 33.99
N PRO A 777 -0.01 -4.83 33.67
CA PRO A 777 0.28 -5.94 32.76
C PRO A 777 -0.17 -7.29 33.38
N PHE A 778 -0.60 -8.23 32.54
CA PHE A 778 -1.02 -9.59 32.93
C PHE A 778 0.16 -10.51 33.34
N THR A 779 1.05 -10.00 34.17
CA THR A 779 2.22 -10.71 34.68
C THR A 779 2.31 -10.51 36.19
N PRO A 780 2.54 -11.59 36.98
CA PRO A 780 2.76 -11.47 38.41
C PRO A 780 3.97 -10.60 38.73
N LYS A 781 3.82 -9.74 39.74
CA LYS A 781 4.93 -8.96 40.28
C LYS A 781 5.87 -9.88 41.06
N ASP A 782 7.13 -9.93 40.67
CA ASP A 782 8.17 -10.71 41.34
C ASP A 782 9.56 -10.07 41.11
N PRO A 783 10.64 -10.57 41.74
CA PRO A 783 11.99 -10.00 41.59
C PRO A 783 12.53 -9.94 40.16
N TYR A 784 11.97 -10.72 39.23
CA TYR A 784 12.35 -10.82 37.83
C TYR A 784 11.38 -10.06 36.90
N ASN A 785 10.19 -9.71 37.38
CA ASN A 785 9.15 -9.00 36.64
C ASN A 785 8.76 -7.69 37.33
N GLN A 786 9.25 -6.57 36.81
CA GLN A 786 8.81 -5.23 37.24
C GLN A 786 7.58 -4.81 36.46
N THR A 787 6.49 -4.50 37.15
CA THR A 787 5.23 -4.09 36.54
C THR A 787 4.99 -2.59 36.70
N VAL A 788 4.60 -1.90 35.63
CA VAL A 788 4.19 -0.50 35.62
C VAL A 788 2.80 -0.41 35.00
N HIS A 789 1.91 0.40 35.56
CA HIS A 789 0.59 0.63 34.99
C HIS A 789 0.68 1.49 33.72
N GLY A 790 -0.24 1.27 32.79
CA GLY A 790 -0.50 2.23 31.72
C GLY A 790 -1.11 3.53 32.24
N ASP A 791 -1.38 4.46 31.34
CA ASP A 791 -1.99 5.76 31.65
C ASP A 791 -3.52 5.73 31.42
N LEU A 792 -4.27 6.50 32.21
CA LEU A 792 -5.68 6.80 31.91
C LEU A 792 -5.74 8.02 31.00
N ILE A 793 -6.33 7.88 29.83
CA ILE A 793 -6.52 8.93 28.84
C ILE A 793 -8.00 9.32 28.84
N VAL A 794 -8.29 10.57 29.22
CA VAL A 794 -9.64 11.11 29.17
C VAL A 794 -9.79 11.85 27.86
N ARG A 795 -10.56 11.30 26.92
CA ARG A 795 -10.95 11.99 25.69
C ARG A 795 -12.21 12.80 25.98
N VAL A 796 -12.12 14.12 25.79
CA VAL A 796 -13.26 15.01 26.01
C VAL A 796 -14.02 15.20 24.71
N HIS A 797 -15.32 14.95 24.74
CA HIS A 797 -16.25 15.36 23.70
C HIS A 797 -17.03 16.59 24.16
N VAL A 798 -16.93 17.69 23.42
CA VAL A 798 -17.65 18.93 23.74
C VAL A 798 -18.94 18.96 22.94
N LYS A 799 -20.08 18.95 23.62
CA LYS A 799 -21.39 19.10 22.95
C LYS A 799 -21.45 20.43 22.23
N LYS A 800 -21.97 20.41 21.00
CA LYS A 800 -22.29 21.63 20.26
C LYS A 800 -23.32 22.45 21.04
N ASP A 801 -23.08 23.75 21.14
CA ASP A 801 -24.04 24.69 21.72
C ASP A 801 -24.97 25.21 20.60
N PRO A 802 -26.28 25.36 20.86
CA PRO A 802 -27.22 25.84 19.85
C PRO A 802 -27.02 27.31 19.46
N LEU A 803 -26.39 28.13 20.30
CA LEU A 803 -26.19 29.56 20.06
C LEU A 803 -24.73 29.89 19.74
N PHE A 804 -23.79 29.21 20.40
CA PHE A 804 -22.38 29.57 20.36
C PHE A 804 -21.54 28.56 19.56
N THR A 805 -20.71 29.08 18.66
CA THR A 805 -19.73 28.28 17.91
C THR A 805 -18.32 28.75 18.24
N ARG A 806 -17.38 27.83 18.44
CA ARG A 806 -15.97 28.18 18.66
C ARG A 806 -15.23 28.35 17.34
N GLU A 807 -14.45 29.42 17.24
CA GLU A 807 -13.46 29.67 16.18
C GLU A 807 -12.15 30.11 16.86
N ASP A 808 -11.21 29.18 17.04
CA ASP A 808 -9.97 29.37 17.80
C ASP A 808 -10.20 29.86 19.24
N SER A 809 -9.76 31.10 19.54
CA SER A 809 -9.97 31.81 20.80
C SER A 809 -11.26 32.65 20.79
N ARG A 810 -11.98 32.69 19.68
CA ARG A 810 -13.21 33.47 19.51
C ARG A 810 -14.46 32.61 19.67
N ILE A 811 -15.54 33.25 20.10
CA ILE A 811 -16.89 32.66 20.11
C ILE A 811 -17.74 33.40 19.08
N ILE A 812 -18.33 32.67 18.15
CA ILE A 812 -19.25 33.20 17.15
C ILE A 812 -20.69 32.95 17.62
N ILE A 813 -21.53 33.97 17.48
CA ILE A 813 -22.99 33.86 17.58
C ILE A 813 -23.63 34.46 16.33
N ASN A 814 -24.56 33.73 15.73
CA ASN A 814 -25.41 34.26 14.67
C ASN A 814 -26.63 34.89 15.33
N HIS A 815 -26.79 36.20 15.20
CA HIS A 815 -27.88 36.93 15.82
C HIS A 815 -28.81 37.51 14.75
N ASP A 816 -30.04 37.02 14.73
CA ASP A 816 -31.06 37.44 13.79
C ASP A 816 -31.60 38.83 14.16
N ILE A 817 -31.62 39.75 13.19
CA ILE A 817 -32.19 41.09 13.35
C ILE A 817 -33.28 41.37 12.30
N PRO A 818 -34.36 42.12 12.64
CA PRO A 818 -35.37 42.51 11.66
C PRO A 818 -34.80 43.42 10.56
N MET A 819 -35.29 43.29 9.32
CA MET A 819 -34.93 44.17 8.21
C MET A 819 -35.14 45.66 8.54
N THR A 820 -36.19 45.99 9.29
CA THR A 820 -36.46 47.38 9.72
C THR A 820 -35.37 47.92 10.65
N THR A 821 -34.90 47.13 11.62
CA THR A 821 -33.77 47.50 12.50
C THR A 821 -32.46 47.61 11.72
N ALA A 822 -32.25 46.75 10.72
CA ALA A 822 -31.07 46.81 9.85
C ALA A 822 -31.08 48.08 8.97
N ALA A 823 -32.24 48.43 8.40
CA ALA A 823 -32.42 49.60 7.53
C ALA A 823 -32.36 50.92 8.31
N LEU A 824 -33.07 51.02 9.43
CA LEU A 824 -33.26 52.28 10.18
C LEU A 824 -32.28 52.46 11.34
N GLY A 825 -31.53 51.42 11.70
CA GLY A 825 -30.75 51.38 12.93
C GLY A 825 -31.60 51.08 14.17
N GLY A 826 -30.95 50.89 15.31
CA GLY A 826 -31.61 50.58 16.57
C GLY A 826 -30.68 49.96 17.60
N GLU A 827 -31.24 49.23 18.56
CA GLU A 827 -30.49 48.52 19.60
C GLU A 827 -30.91 47.06 19.65
N ILE A 828 -29.95 46.16 19.85
CA ILE A 828 -30.17 44.71 19.96
C ILE A 828 -29.56 44.19 21.28
N ILE A 829 -30.09 43.09 21.79
CA ILE A 829 -29.61 42.46 23.04
C ILE A 829 -29.08 41.07 22.70
N VAL A 830 -27.80 40.83 22.96
CA VAL A 830 -27.11 39.58 22.59
C VAL A 830 -26.63 38.85 23.85
N PRO A 831 -26.94 37.54 24.02
CA PRO A 831 -26.44 36.76 25.15
C PRO A 831 -24.95 36.43 25.01
N THR A 832 -24.25 36.30 26.14
CA THR A 832 -22.88 35.79 26.20
C THR A 832 -22.85 34.37 26.79
N ILE A 833 -21.77 33.63 26.54
CA ILE A 833 -21.57 32.28 27.11
C ILE A 833 -21.51 32.29 28.64
N ASP A 834 -21.20 33.45 29.24
CA ASP A 834 -21.09 33.66 30.69
C ASP A 834 -22.48 33.72 31.35
N GLY A 835 -23.52 34.04 30.59
CA GLY A 835 -24.90 34.24 31.05
C GLY A 835 -25.34 35.71 31.08
N GLU A 836 -24.46 36.65 30.75
CA GLU A 836 -24.77 38.08 30.66
C GLU A 836 -25.48 38.42 29.34
N ARG A 837 -26.21 39.55 29.30
CA ARG A 837 -26.84 40.09 28.09
C ARG A 837 -26.28 41.46 27.78
N ILE A 838 -25.67 41.61 26.60
CA ILE A 838 -25.02 42.85 26.18
C ILE A 838 -25.94 43.58 25.22
N LYS A 839 -26.17 44.88 25.48
CA LYS A 839 -26.94 45.77 24.62
C LYS A 839 -26.00 46.44 23.62
N LEU A 840 -26.30 46.33 22.32
CA LEU A 840 -25.46 46.84 21.23
C LEU A 840 -26.25 47.75 20.30
N LYS A 841 -25.64 48.85 19.87
CA LYS A 841 -26.21 49.78 18.90
C LYS A 841 -25.92 49.33 17.48
N VAL A 842 -26.97 49.19 16.67
CA VAL A 842 -26.90 48.87 15.23
C VAL A 842 -27.06 50.18 14.45
N ARG A 843 -26.12 50.46 13.54
CA ARG A 843 -26.20 51.64 12.66
C ARG A 843 -27.23 51.40 11.54
N PRO A 844 -27.88 52.44 11.00
CA PRO A 844 -28.71 52.32 9.81
C PRO A 844 -27.92 51.76 8.61
N GLY A 845 -28.60 50.99 7.75
CA GLY A 845 -28.01 50.42 6.52
C GLY A 845 -27.12 49.19 6.71
N VAL A 846 -27.18 48.51 7.86
CA VAL A 846 -26.35 47.31 8.12
C VAL A 846 -26.81 46.14 7.24
N GLN A 847 -25.87 45.50 6.56
CA GLN A 847 -26.12 44.35 5.69
C GLN A 847 -25.99 43.02 6.44
N SER A 848 -26.64 41.97 5.93
CA SER A 848 -26.50 40.61 6.46
C SER A 848 -25.04 40.14 6.35
N GLY A 849 -24.57 39.38 7.35
CA GLY A 849 -23.18 38.95 7.46
C GLY A 849 -22.25 39.97 8.12
N ARG A 850 -22.71 41.20 8.44
CA ARG A 850 -21.92 42.17 9.21
C ARG A 850 -21.52 41.58 10.56
N LYS A 851 -20.23 41.64 10.87
CA LYS A 851 -19.66 41.17 12.15
C LYS A 851 -19.46 42.32 13.11
N LEU A 852 -19.90 42.16 14.35
CA LEU A 852 -19.58 43.03 15.49
C LEU A 852 -18.70 42.26 16.48
N THR A 853 -17.69 42.92 17.03
CA THR A 853 -16.75 42.30 17.98
C THR A 853 -17.01 42.84 19.38
N VAL A 854 -17.10 41.94 20.35
CA VAL A 854 -17.14 42.25 21.78
C VAL A 854 -15.85 41.70 22.42
N PRO A 855 -14.92 42.58 22.85
CA PRO A 855 -13.65 42.14 23.42
C PRO A 855 -13.82 41.27 24.68
N HIS A 856 -12.90 40.34 24.90
CA HIS A 856 -12.77 39.54 26.14
C HIS A 856 -13.98 38.64 26.51
N LYS A 857 -14.86 38.35 25.55
CA LYS A 857 -16.03 37.47 25.74
C LYS A 857 -15.95 36.13 24.98
N GLY A 858 -14.76 35.77 24.50
CA GLY A 858 -14.45 34.54 23.77
C GLY A 858 -13.95 33.40 24.67
N ILE A 859 -13.09 32.53 24.12
CA ILE A 859 -12.50 31.38 24.83
C ILE A 859 -11.25 31.85 25.62
N PRO A 860 -10.99 31.31 26.83
CA PRO A 860 -9.74 31.51 27.56
C PRO A 860 -8.48 31.18 26.75
N ILE A 861 -7.52 32.10 26.75
CA ILE A 861 -6.23 31.98 26.10
C ILE A 861 -5.22 31.50 27.14
N ASN A 862 -4.32 30.58 26.77
CA ASN A 862 -3.31 30.01 27.66
C ASN A 862 -3.89 29.43 28.97
N ARG A 863 -5.14 28.96 28.94
CA ARG A 863 -5.86 28.43 30.12
C ARG A 863 -5.97 29.43 31.27
N ASN A 864 -6.00 30.72 30.97
CA ASN A 864 -6.25 31.77 31.94
C ASN A 864 -7.66 32.34 31.71
N ILE A 865 -8.54 32.20 32.71
CA ILE A 865 -9.92 32.65 32.61
C ILE A 865 -10.05 34.18 32.52
N ASP A 866 -9.07 34.91 33.05
CA ASP A 866 -9.04 36.37 33.04
C ASP A 866 -8.51 36.92 31.69
N ASN A 867 -7.93 36.06 30.86
CA ASN A 867 -7.44 36.42 29.53
C ASN A 867 -8.21 35.66 28.45
N ARG A 868 -9.26 36.27 27.92
CA ARG A 868 -10.15 35.66 26.92
C ARG A 868 -10.03 36.35 25.57
N GLY A 869 -10.22 35.58 24.50
CA GLY A 869 -10.41 36.13 23.16
C GLY A 869 -11.75 36.85 23.03
N ASP A 870 -12.14 37.16 21.80
CA ASP A 870 -13.31 38.01 21.54
C ASP A 870 -14.56 37.22 21.17
N MET A 871 -15.74 37.80 21.41
CA MET A 871 -16.99 37.29 20.87
C MET A 871 -17.32 38.03 19.57
N ILE A 872 -17.61 37.28 18.51
CA ILE A 872 -18.01 37.79 17.20
C ILE A 872 -19.51 37.54 17.01
N ILE A 873 -20.24 38.61 16.77
CA ILE A 873 -21.67 38.57 16.52
C ILE A 873 -21.85 38.77 15.01
N SER A 874 -22.27 37.73 14.31
CA SER A 874 -22.66 37.83 12.90
C SER A 874 -24.14 38.17 12.84
N LEU A 875 -24.45 39.36 12.32
CA LEU A 875 -25.82 39.81 12.17
C LEU A 875 -26.44 39.17 10.93
N ASN A 876 -27.57 38.50 11.11
CA ASN A 876 -28.34 37.93 10.02
C ASN A 876 -29.64 38.72 9.86
N VAL A 877 -29.77 39.44 8.74
CA VAL A 877 -30.97 40.25 8.49
C VAL A 877 -32.07 39.33 7.99
N LYS A 878 -33.17 39.24 8.76
CA LYS A 878 -34.34 38.46 8.35
C LYS A 878 -35.16 39.25 7.33
N THR A 879 -35.20 38.74 6.11
CA THR A 879 -36.12 39.21 5.08
C THR A 879 -37.57 39.07 5.59
N PRO A 880 -38.36 40.14 5.59
CA PRO A 880 -39.73 40.08 6.07
C PRO A 880 -40.57 39.22 5.12
N ILE A 881 -41.38 38.32 5.68
CA ILE A 881 -42.41 37.59 4.93
C ILE A 881 -43.73 38.32 5.20
N PRO A 882 -44.34 38.98 4.20
CA PRO A 882 -45.59 39.69 4.42
C PRO A 882 -46.71 38.69 4.69
N LYS A 883 -47.47 38.93 5.77
CA LYS A 883 -48.62 38.11 6.19
C LYS A 883 -49.97 38.78 5.98
N THR A 884 -49.97 40.06 5.59
CA THR A 884 -51.19 40.87 5.40
C THR A 884 -51.08 41.68 4.10
N ALA A 885 -52.21 42.01 3.48
CA ALA A 885 -52.26 42.85 2.28
C ALA A 885 -51.53 44.19 2.47
N LEU A 886 -51.64 44.79 3.66
CA LEU A 886 -50.92 46.01 4.02
C LEU A 886 -49.39 45.83 4.01
N GLN A 887 -48.88 44.71 4.55
CA GLN A 887 -47.43 44.43 4.55
C GLN A 887 -46.91 44.18 3.13
N THR A 888 -47.69 43.51 2.28
CA THR A 888 -47.36 43.32 0.85
C THR A 888 -47.29 44.67 0.14
N ALA A 889 -48.32 45.49 0.29
CA ALA A 889 -48.38 46.83 -0.31
C ALA A 889 -47.21 47.73 0.12
N LEU A 890 -46.79 47.66 1.39
CA LEU A 890 -45.63 48.41 1.89
C LEU A 890 -44.30 47.96 1.26
N LEU A 891 -44.12 46.66 0.99
CA LEU A 891 -42.91 46.14 0.35
C LEU A 891 -42.89 46.44 -1.15
N GLU A 892 -44.04 46.39 -1.83
CA GLU A 892 -44.17 46.78 -3.23
C GLU A 892 -43.90 48.28 -3.42
N ALA A 893 -44.44 49.14 -2.55
CA ALA A 893 -44.16 50.57 -2.56
C ALA A 893 -42.68 50.88 -2.27
N LEU A 894 -42.04 50.10 -1.40
CA LEU A 894 -40.62 50.22 -1.14
C LEU A 894 -39.80 49.87 -2.39
N ALA A 895 -40.13 48.76 -3.07
CA ALA A 895 -39.49 48.35 -4.32
C ALA A 895 -39.67 49.40 -5.43
N ASP A 896 -40.87 49.99 -5.54
CA ASP A 896 -41.14 51.13 -6.44
C ASP A 896 -40.26 52.34 -6.12
N SER A 897 -40.11 52.69 -4.83
CA SER A 897 -39.30 53.84 -4.41
C SER A 897 -37.81 53.70 -4.74
N PHE A 898 -37.31 52.47 -4.84
CA PHE A 898 -35.94 52.16 -5.24
C PHE A 898 -35.81 51.85 -6.75
N ASN A 899 -36.88 52.00 -7.53
CA ASN A 899 -36.94 51.66 -8.96
C ASN A 899 -36.54 50.19 -9.28
N GLU A 900 -36.82 49.26 -8.36
CA GLU A 900 -36.44 47.86 -8.52
C GLU A 900 -37.33 47.13 -9.54
N GLN A 901 -36.70 46.49 -10.53
CA GLN A 901 -37.38 45.79 -11.62
C GLN A 901 -37.42 44.25 -11.43
N THR A 902 -36.74 43.73 -10.42
CA THR A 902 -36.60 42.28 -10.16
C THR A 902 -37.65 41.75 -9.18
N ALA A 903 -38.32 42.61 -8.42
CA ALA A 903 -39.37 42.22 -7.49
C ALA A 903 -40.67 41.91 -8.26
N LYS A 904 -41.23 40.70 -8.06
CA LYS A 904 -42.53 40.33 -8.60
C LYS A 904 -43.63 41.10 -7.86
N LYS A 905 -44.31 41.99 -8.58
CA LYS A 905 -45.45 42.75 -8.07
C LYS A 905 -46.72 41.95 -8.34
N SER A 906 -47.68 42.00 -7.42
CA SER A 906 -49.01 41.45 -7.65
C SER A 906 -49.63 42.13 -8.87
N GLU A 907 -50.09 41.34 -9.84
CA GLU A 907 -50.71 41.87 -11.06
C GLU A 907 -52.02 42.57 -10.68
N ALA A 908 -52.18 43.81 -11.14
CA ALA A 908 -53.48 44.45 -11.21
C ALA A 908 -54.43 43.53 -12.00
N PRO A 909 -55.65 43.24 -11.50
CA PRO A 909 -56.62 42.49 -12.28
C PRO A 909 -56.84 43.21 -13.62
N LYS A 910 -56.66 42.49 -14.74
CA LYS A 910 -56.96 43.02 -16.07
C LYS A 910 -58.47 43.21 -16.18
N GLU A 911 -58.91 44.45 -16.40
CA GLU A 911 -60.29 44.75 -16.77
C GLU A 911 -60.61 44.08 -18.11
N GLU A 912 -61.44 43.03 -18.08
CA GLU A 912 -62.11 42.52 -19.28
C GLU A 912 -63.31 43.42 -19.59
N SER A 913 -63.31 43.94 -20.81
CA SER A 913 -64.38 44.76 -21.37
C SER A 913 -65.55 43.92 -21.87
N GLU A 914 -66.76 44.46 -21.61
CA GLU A 914 -68.07 44.25 -22.27
C GLU A 914 -69.09 43.32 -21.58
N GLY A 915 -70.25 43.89 -21.19
CA GLY A 915 -71.53 43.20 -21.37
C GLY A 915 -72.59 43.11 -20.24
N MET A 916 -72.76 44.13 -19.40
CA MET A 916 -73.99 44.55 -18.67
C MET A 916 -75.07 43.53 -18.20
N GLY A 917 -75.31 43.47 -16.87
CA GLY A 917 -76.56 42.92 -16.28
C GLY A 917 -76.59 42.72 -14.75
N ASN A 918 -76.71 43.82 -13.98
CA ASN A 918 -77.13 43.99 -12.56
C ASN A 918 -77.15 42.78 -11.57
N SER A 919 -76.33 42.81 -10.51
CA SER A 919 -76.72 43.34 -9.17
C SER A 919 -75.68 42.96 -8.06
N ALA A 920 -75.13 43.99 -7.43
CA ALA A 920 -74.35 44.12 -6.19
C ALA A 920 -74.04 42.89 -5.30
N LYS A 921 -72.74 42.69 -5.01
CA LYS A 921 -72.06 43.16 -3.78
C LYS A 921 -70.53 43.06 -3.91
N ASP A 922 -69.91 44.22 -4.08
CA ASP A 922 -68.46 44.47 -3.99
C ASP A 922 -67.97 44.32 -2.55
N GLU A 923 -66.79 43.70 -2.40
CA GLU A 923 -65.71 44.21 -1.55
C GLU A 923 -64.38 43.58 -2.00
N ASP A 924 -63.96 43.89 -3.23
CA ASP A 924 -62.58 43.71 -3.66
C ASP A 924 -61.75 44.92 -3.18
N HIS A 925 -60.77 44.66 -2.32
CA HIS A 925 -59.76 45.64 -1.92
C HIS A 925 -58.40 45.20 -2.48
N HIS A 926 -58.25 45.27 -3.80
CA HIS A 926 -56.92 45.17 -4.42
C HIS A 926 -56.37 46.59 -4.64
N PRO A 927 -55.24 46.97 -3.99
CA PRO A 927 -54.70 48.33 -4.08
C PRO A 927 -53.88 48.49 -5.36
N THR A 928 -54.53 48.77 -6.47
CA THR A 928 -53.85 49.47 -7.56
C THR A 928 -53.84 50.95 -7.24
N LYS A 929 -52.61 51.47 -7.07
CA LYS A 929 -52.15 52.87 -7.18
C LYS A 929 -51.40 53.34 -5.94
N LEU A 930 -50.23 53.92 -6.21
CA LEU A 930 -49.49 54.82 -5.33
C LEU A 930 -50.38 55.88 -4.63
N GLU A 931 -51.57 56.21 -5.15
CA GLU A 931 -52.54 57.13 -4.53
C GLU A 931 -53.19 56.61 -3.23
N SER A 932 -53.48 55.31 -3.12
CA SER A 932 -54.07 54.75 -1.89
C SER A 932 -53.05 54.66 -0.76
N ILE A 933 -51.79 54.33 -1.11
CA ILE A 933 -50.66 54.37 -0.19
C ILE A 933 -50.29 55.82 0.16
N LYS A 934 -50.34 56.77 -0.79
CA LYS A 934 -50.24 58.22 -0.51
C LYS A 934 -51.37 58.73 0.37
N ASN A 935 -52.59 58.20 0.28
CA ASN A 935 -53.70 58.58 1.15
C ASN A 935 -53.55 58.00 2.57
N ILE A 936 -53.03 56.78 2.71
CA ILE A 936 -52.73 56.17 4.02
C ILE A 936 -51.51 56.84 4.67
N LEU A 937 -50.42 57.03 3.91
CA LEU A 937 -49.23 57.75 4.36
C LEU A 937 -49.50 59.24 4.55
N GLY A 938 -50.38 59.87 3.76
CA GLY A 938 -50.81 61.26 3.89
C GLY A 938 -51.72 61.50 5.10
N LYS A 939 -52.50 60.49 5.50
CA LYS A 939 -53.22 60.47 6.79
C LYS A 939 -52.27 60.34 8.00
N PHE A 940 -51.15 59.62 7.85
CA PHE A 940 -50.13 59.44 8.90
C PHE A 940 -49.09 60.58 8.96
N PHE A 941 -48.68 61.09 7.81
CA PHE A 941 -47.72 62.16 7.59
C PHE A 941 -48.46 63.25 6.80
N LYS A 942 -48.95 64.29 7.46
CA LYS A 942 -49.65 65.43 6.83
C LYS A 942 -48.76 66.12 5.78
N PHE A 943 -48.69 65.63 4.55
CA PHE A 943 -48.04 66.32 3.45
C PHE A 943 -49.05 67.28 2.81
N LYS A 944 -48.81 68.59 2.93
CA LYS A 944 -49.54 69.62 2.18
C LYS A 944 -49.01 69.63 0.74
N ASP A 945 -49.91 69.52 -0.24
CA ASP A 945 -49.60 69.69 -1.64
C ASP A 945 -49.13 71.13 -1.91
N GLU A 946 -47.91 71.29 -2.45
CA GLU A 946 -47.50 72.49 -3.18
C GLU A 946 -47.58 72.19 -4.68
N LYS A 947 -48.42 72.96 -5.39
CA LYS A 947 -48.47 73.00 -6.85
C LYS A 947 -47.43 73.98 -7.37
N SER A 948 -46.88 73.60 -8.54
CA SER A 948 -45.92 74.26 -9.45
C SER A 948 -44.48 74.41 -8.98
#